data_AF-A0A7W8MBC2-F1
#
_entry.id   AF-A0A7W8MBC2-F1
#
_cell.length_a   1.000
_cell.length_b   1.000
_cell.length_c   1.000
_cell.angle_alpha   90.00
_cell.angle_beta   90.00
_cell.angle_gamma   90.00
#
_symmetry.space_group_name_H-M   'P 1'
#
loop_
_entity.id
_entity.type
_entity.pdbx_description
1 polymer ?
#
loop_
_entity_poly.entity_id
_entity_poly.type
_entity_poly.pdbx_seq_one_letter_code
_entity_poly.pdbx_strand_id
1 'polypeptide(L)'
;MSGYRLSSGGLVNRARTLSFTFDGQTYTGYEGDTLASALIANDLLLVGRSFKYHRPRGIVTAGSAEPNALVTIGKDGRTEPNTRATVAELYQGLEANSQNRWPSLKYDVGSVNSLLSPFLSAGFYYKTFMWPKAFWEKLYEPIIRKAAGLGKTPFLPDPDRYEKAWAHCDLLVIGAGPAGLMAARAAARAGLRVILADEGFRLGGSLLSERVTVGGVSAADYAASVVEEVKSLPNVTLMPRTTVFGWYDDNVFGAVEKVQKHVAQPSGELPVERVWRIVAKRAILASGAEERPLVFGGNDKPGVMTSGAVRTYLNRYGVAAGQNVAIFTNGGAGYRTAADLVAAGVGVAAIIDGRTHYNDVGPSGVRVIRGGSVIDTKGYYRVKGLIAERMGHQEEIACDALAMSGGYSPIVHLACQRGAKPIWSDEHQAFLAPDVGQGLRIAGSAAGHASLAAVLRDGADKAHEAIGDLGRLVGNVDVPQVEGEYDASFAPLWYVPGAKSKAFVDFQNDVHVKDLSLAQREAMGHVEHTKRYTTGGMATDQGKLGNVATIGIMAGMRGVSPAEIGTTTFRPFYTPVSFGAMAGTSRGEHSRPVRTSPLHGWAKKNGAVFVESGLWYRSSWFPRDGEKTWREAVDREVLNIRANAGICDVSTLGKIEIFGKDAAEFLNRVYSNAFLKLPVGKARYGLMLREDGMIYDDGTTSRLSDEHFFMTTTTAYAGEVMTHLEFCAQVLWPDLDVRFVSSSDQWAQMSVAGPKARIILEQIIEDDISDEAFPFLSAREVLLKGGLKARLFRISFSGELAFEVAVPANYGEAVADAIMAAGKPHGICAYGVEALNVLRIEKGFITHSEIDGRTTPDDVGLGKMFSTQKPDFIGKRLSSRFGLTAADRPQLVGLKPVDRDKSFAAGAHLLKENIKPSTLNDQGWVSSVCHSPTLGHTIGLAFLKSGRERLGEKIVVWDGLRGSEVLAEVVSPVFYDPDNKKLNL
;
A
#
# COMPACT_ATOMS: atom_id res chain seq x y z
N MET A 1 -33.59 14.35 -29.95
CA MET A 1 -32.60 15.29 -29.38
C MET A 1 -33.03 15.60 -27.97
N SER A 2 -32.19 15.29 -26.98
CA SER A 2 -32.44 15.64 -25.58
C SER A 2 -32.30 17.16 -25.38
N GLY A 3 -33.10 17.75 -24.50
CA GLY A 3 -33.30 19.20 -24.43
C GLY A 3 -32.11 20.06 -23.98
N TYR A 4 -30.95 19.48 -23.64
CA TYR A 4 -29.81 20.19 -23.02
C TYR A 4 -28.49 20.08 -23.80
N ARG A 5 -28.39 19.18 -24.81
CA ARG A 5 -27.24 19.16 -25.72
C ARG A 5 -27.41 20.28 -26.76
N LEU A 6 -26.39 21.12 -26.92
CA LEU A 6 -26.38 22.17 -27.95
C LEU A 6 -26.28 21.55 -29.34
N SER A 7 -26.88 22.20 -30.33
CA SER A 7 -26.88 21.77 -31.74
C SER A 7 -25.46 21.75 -32.36
N SER A 8 -24.58 22.63 -31.89
CA SER A 8 -23.19 22.77 -32.34
C SER A 8 -22.24 23.00 -31.15
N GLY A 9 -20.93 23.03 -31.43
CA GLY A 9 -19.89 23.27 -30.42
C GLY A 9 -19.56 22.04 -29.57
N GLY A 10 -18.72 22.25 -28.56
CA GLY A 10 -18.10 21.19 -27.78
C GLY A 10 -16.93 20.51 -28.50
N LEU A 11 -16.04 19.95 -27.71
CA LEU A 11 -14.84 19.22 -28.09
C LEU A 11 -15.09 17.69 -28.17
N VAL A 12 -16.31 17.31 -28.55
CA VAL A 12 -16.78 15.92 -28.68
C VAL A 12 -16.92 15.51 -30.14
N ASN A 13 -16.74 14.23 -30.43
CA ASN A 13 -16.92 13.68 -31.77
C ASN A 13 -18.40 13.36 -32.03
N ARG A 14 -19.11 14.34 -32.60
CA ARG A 14 -20.55 14.23 -32.91
C ARG A 14 -20.88 13.19 -34.00
N ALA A 15 -19.87 12.72 -34.76
CA ALA A 15 -20.05 11.64 -35.73
C ALA A 15 -20.05 10.25 -35.08
N ARG A 16 -19.60 10.14 -33.83
CA ARG A 16 -19.48 8.87 -33.10
C ARG A 16 -20.34 8.90 -31.84
N THR A 17 -21.59 8.47 -31.98
CA THR A 17 -22.52 8.25 -30.86
C THR A 17 -22.12 7.01 -30.07
N LEU A 18 -22.14 7.12 -28.75
CA LEU A 18 -21.91 6.03 -27.80
C LEU A 18 -23.19 5.74 -27.01
N SER A 19 -23.50 4.46 -26.79
CA SER A 19 -24.57 4.03 -25.90
C SER A 19 -24.00 3.70 -24.52
N PHE A 20 -24.72 4.03 -23.45
CA PHE A 20 -24.36 3.68 -22.08
C PHE A 20 -25.62 3.45 -21.24
N THR A 21 -25.47 2.80 -20.09
CA THR A 21 -26.57 2.52 -19.16
C THR A 21 -26.31 3.22 -17.84
N PHE A 22 -27.34 3.90 -17.30
CA PHE A 22 -27.34 4.45 -15.95
C PHE A 22 -28.57 3.96 -15.19
N ASP A 23 -28.37 3.32 -14.03
CA ASP A 23 -29.43 2.73 -13.22
C ASP A 23 -30.37 1.78 -14.00
N GLY A 24 -29.79 1.04 -14.95
CA GLY A 24 -30.51 0.07 -15.79
C GLY A 24 -31.25 0.68 -17.00
N GLN A 25 -31.20 2.00 -17.20
CA GLN A 25 -31.78 2.67 -18.37
C GLN A 25 -30.70 3.08 -19.37
N THR A 26 -30.98 2.90 -20.66
CA THR A 26 -30.05 3.22 -21.74
C THR A 26 -30.16 4.67 -22.19
N TYR A 27 -29.02 5.32 -22.37
CA TYR A 27 -28.87 6.69 -22.84
C TYR A 27 -27.79 6.76 -23.93
N THR A 28 -27.62 7.95 -24.50
CA THR A 28 -26.64 8.19 -25.57
C THR A 28 -25.75 9.39 -25.26
N GLY A 29 -24.48 9.32 -25.65
CA GLY A 29 -23.53 10.42 -25.62
C GLY A 29 -22.64 10.39 -26.85
N TYR A 30 -21.56 11.16 -26.83
CA TYR A 30 -20.57 11.20 -27.90
C TYR A 30 -19.19 10.81 -27.39
N GLU A 31 -18.35 10.30 -28.28
CA GLU A 31 -16.93 10.13 -27.96
C GLU A 31 -16.32 11.48 -27.55
N GLY A 32 -15.58 11.49 -26.44
CA GLY A 32 -15.07 12.71 -25.82
C GLY A 32 -15.95 13.27 -24.71
N ASP A 33 -17.16 12.74 -24.49
CA ASP A 33 -17.92 12.99 -23.26
C ASP A 33 -17.28 12.30 -22.05
N THR A 34 -17.50 12.88 -20.88
CA THR A 34 -17.49 12.16 -19.60
C THR A 34 -18.88 11.67 -19.26
N LEU A 35 -19.01 10.69 -18.37
CA LEU A 35 -20.31 10.22 -17.88
C LEU A 35 -21.16 11.40 -17.35
N ALA A 36 -20.58 12.33 -16.60
CA ALA A 36 -21.30 13.52 -16.12
C ALA A 36 -21.86 14.39 -17.26
N SER A 37 -21.04 14.69 -18.28
CA SER A 37 -21.50 15.49 -19.43
C SER A 37 -22.61 14.78 -20.22
N ALA A 38 -22.52 13.46 -20.36
CA ALA A 38 -23.55 12.65 -21.01
C ALA A 38 -24.85 12.58 -20.18
N LEU A 39 -24.76 12.48 -18.85
CA LEU A 39 -25.93 12.52 -17.97
C LEU A 39 -26.67 13.86 -18.07
N ILE A 40 -25.96 14.99 -17.98
CA ILE A 40 -26.56 16.33 -18.12
C ILE A 40 -27.20 16.48 -19.50
N ALA A 41 -26.51 16.03 -20.56
CA ALA A 41 -27.05 16.08 -21.91
C ALA A 41 -28.38 15.33 -22.05
N ASN A 42 -28.59 14.26 -21.27
CA ASN A 42 -29.83 13.47 -21.25
C ASN A 42 -30.83 13.92 -20.16
N ASP A 43 -30.67 15.13 -19.62
CA ASP A 43 -31.54 15.71 -18.58
C ASP A 43 -31.50 15.00 -17.21
N LEU A 44 -30.39 14.31 -16.91
CA LEU A 44 -30.20 13.57 -15.66
C LEU A 44 -29.35 14.37 -14.68
N LEU A 45 -30.00 15.27 -13.93
CA LEU A 45 -29.32 16.07 -12.89
C LEU A 45 -29.34 15.40 -11.50
N LEU A 46 -30.29 14.50 -11.23
CA LEU A 46 -30.29 13.68 -10.01
C LEU A 46 -29.43 12.45 -10.23
N VAL A 47 -28.25 12.42 -9.61
CA VAL A 47 -27.25 11.36 -9.85
C VAL A 47 -26.94 10.53 -8.59
N GLY A 48 -27.28 11.06 -7.41
CA GLY A 48 -26.94 10.43 -6.14
C GLY A 48 -27.81 10.90 -4.98
N ARG A 49 -27.54 10.30 -3.82
CA ARG A 49 -28.15 10.64 -2.52
C ARG A 49 -27.05 10.94 -1.51
N SER A 50 -27.27 11.96 -0.69
CA SER A 50 -26.28 12.39 0.30
C SER A 50 -26.04 11.33 1.37
N PHE A 51 -24.82 11.30 1.91
CA PHE A 51 -24.34 10.24 2.81
C PHE A 51 -25.24 10.01 4.04
N LYS A 52 -25.58 11.08 4.75
CA LYS A 52 -26.23 11.02 6.07
C LYS A 52 -27.72 11.31 5.98
N TYR A 53 -28.10 12.33 5.22
CA TYR A 53 -29.46 12.81 5.14
C TYR A 53 -30.26 12.24 3.96
N HIS A 54 -29.62 11.47 3.06
CA HIS A 54 -30.25 10.95 1.85
C HIS A 54 -30.94 12.04 1.00
N ARG A 55 -30.35 13.24 1.00
CA ARG A 55 -30.86 14.37 0.21
C ARG A 55 -30.55 14.14 -1.28
N PRO A 56 -31.43 14.56 -2.21
CA PRO A 56 -31.14 14.50 -3.64
C PRO A 56 -29.84 15.25 -3.96
N ARG A 57 -28.90 14.63 -4.68
CA ARG A 57 -27.64 15.25 -5.10
C ARG A 57 -27.46 15.23 -6.60
N GLY A 58 -26.95 16.34 -7.12
CA GLY A 58 -26.54 16.51 -8.50
C GLY A 58 -25.05 16.78 -8.66
N ILE A 59 -24.59 16.80 -9.89
CA ILE A 59 -23.22 17.13 -10.28
C ILE A 59 -22.92 18.58 -9.86
N VAL A 60 -21.76 18.84 -9.26
CA VAL A 60 -21.37 20.18 -8.76
C VAL A 60 -20.24 20.79 -9.58
N THR A 61 -19.28 19.95 -9.99
CA THR A 61 -18.03 20.35 -10.65
C THR A 61 -17.90 19.69 -12.04
N ALA A 62 -16.74 19.83 -12.68
CA ALA A 62 -16.42 19.16 -13.95
C ALA A 62 -15.05 18.43 -13.93
N GLY A 63 -14.51 18.15 -12.74
CA GLY A 63 -13.16 17.58 -12.57
C GLY A 63 -13.05 16.63 -11.38
N SER A 64 -11.83 16.41 -10.89
CA SER A 64 -11.51 15.46 -9.80
C SER A 64 -11.99 15.92 -8.42
N ALA A 65 -12.40 17.18 -8.27
CA ALA A 65 -12.98 17.75 -7.04
C ALA A 65 -14.46 17.42 -6.83
N GLU A 66 -15.10 16.67 -7.74
CA GLU A 66 -16.52 16.33 -7.64
C GLU A 66 -16.87 15.58 -6.34
N PRO A 67 -17.80 16.12 -5.51
CA PRO A 67 -18.16 15.52 -4.23
C PRO A 67 -19.44 14.66 -4.30
N ASN A 68 -20.31 14.87 -5.30
CA ASN A 68 -21.67 14.33 -5.29
C ASN A 68 -21.87 13.18 -6.29
N ALA A 69 -21.40 13.36 -7.53
CA ALA A 69 -21.65 12.43 -8.63
C ALA A 69 -20.74 11.19 -8.57
N LEU A 70 -20.83 10.45 -7.47
CA LEU A 70 -20.13 9.20 -7.22
C LEU A 70 -20.98 8.00 -7.64
N VAL A 71 -20.49 7.24 -8.60
CA VAL A 71 -21.17 6.10 -9.22
C VAL A 71 -20.35 4.82 -9.10
N THR A 72 -21.01 3.68 -9.20
CA THR A 72 -20.36 2.39 -9.44
C THR A 72 -20.30 2.15 -10.94
N ILE A 73 -19.12 1.87 -11.49
CA ILE A 73 -18.94 1.51 -12.91
C ILE A 73 -18.57 0.03 -13.03
N GLY A 74 -19.08 -0.63 -14.06
CA GLY A 74 -18.74 -2.02 -14.39
C GLY A 74 -19.59 -3.05 -13.65
N LYS A 75 -19.16 -4.32 -13.76
CA LYS A 75 -19.87 -5.49 -13.24
C LYS A 75 -18.90 -6.59 -12.82
N ASP A 76 -19.40 -7.53 -12.02
CA ASP A 76 -18.65 -8.69 -11.53
C ASP A 76 -17.31 -8.29 -10.89
N GLY A 77 -16.22 -8.99 -11.20
CA GLY A 77 -14.86 -8.68 -10.71
C GLY A 77 -14.29 -7.34 -11.19
N ARG A 78 -14.91 -6.67 -12.20
CA ARG A 78 -14.50 -5.37 -12.73
C ARG A 78 -15.43 -4.23 -12.26
N THR A 79 -15.92 -4.33 -11.03
CA THR A 79 -16.80 -3.32 -10.43
C THR A 79 -15.97 -2.29 -9.67
N GLU A 80 -16.04 -1.02 -10.08
CA GLU A 80 -15.34 0.10 -9.44
C GLU A 80 -16.34 1.08 -8.77
N PRO A 81 -16.52 0.99 -7.43
CA PRO A 81 -17.37 1.90 -6.68
C PRO A 81 -16.72 3.28 -6.49
N ASN A 82 -17.54 4.27 -6.17
CA ASN A 82 -17.15 5.65 -5.87
C ASN A 82 -16.37 6.35 -6.99
N THR A 83 -16.56 5.93 -8.24
CA THR A 83 -16.00 6.62 -9.41
C THR A 83 -16.72 7.95 -9.58
N ARG A 84 -15.97 9.04 -9.75
CA ARG A 84 -16.55 10.35 -10.06
C ARG A 84 -16.97 10.38 -11.53
N ALA A 85 -18.26 10.62 -11.79
CA ALA A 85 -18.80 10.69 -13.14
C ALA A 85 -18.14 11.78 -14.00
N THR A 86 -17.58 12.81 -13.36
CA THR A 86 -16.89 13.96 -14.00
C THR A 86 -15.55 13.61 -14.64
N VAL A 87 -14.90 12.52 -14.22
CA VAL A 87 -13.60 12.07 -14.75
C VAL A 87 -13.66 10.66 -15.35
N ALA A 88 -14.85 10.07 -15.43
CA ALA A 88 -15.10 8.81 -16.13
C ALA A 88 -15.35 9.11 -17.61
N GLU A 89 -14.39 8.77 -18.47
CA GLU A 89 -14.56 8.85 -19.93
C GLU A 89 -15.68 7.93 -20.39
N LEU A 90 -16.55 8.43 -21.25
CA LEU A 90 -17.62 7.63 -21.84
C LEU A 90 -17.03 6.68 -22.89
N TYR A 91 -17.40 5.41 -22.80
CA TYR A 91 -17.10 4.41 -23.82
C TYR A 91 -18.36 3.62 -24.19
N GLN A 92 -18.33 2.93 -25.33
CA GLN A 92 -19.45 2.14 -25.82
C GLN A 92 -19.83 1.04 -24.82
N GLY A 93 -21.08 1.04 -24.38
CA GLY A 93 -21.61 0.03 -23.46
C GLY A 93 -21.22 0.25 -22.00
N LEU A 94 -20.77 1.44 -21.61
CA LEU A 94 -20.48 1.76 -20.21
C LEU A 94 -21.72 1.50 -19.33
N GLU A 95 -21.56 0.72 -18.27
CA GLU A 95 -22.60 0.44 -17.27
C GLU A 95 -22.27 1.19 -15.97
N ALA A 96 -23.17 2.08 -15.55
CA ALA A 96 -23.04 2.85 -14.32
C ALA A 96 -24.30 2.74 -13.44
N ASN A 97 -24.10 2.72 -12.13
CA ASN A 97 -25.17 2.72 -11.13
C ASN A 97 -24.94 3.81 -10.10
N SER A 98 -26.03 4.47 -9.71
CA SER A 98 -26.01 5.42 -8.60
C SER A 98 -25.84 4.71 -7.26
N GLN A 99 -25.27 5.44 -6.29
CA GLN A 99 -24.92 4.90 -4.98
C GLN A 99 -25.81 5.46 -3.87
N ASN A 100 -25.79 4.79 -2.71
CA ASN A 100 -26.47 5.18 -1.48
C ASN A 100 -28.00 5.45 -1.64
N ARG A 101 -28.70 4.60 -2.41
CA ARG A 101 -30.13 4.75 -2.73
C ARG A 101 -30.91 3.45 -2.56
N TRP A 102 -32.10 3.49 -1.97
CA TRP A 102 -33.00 2.34 -1.89
C TRP A 102 -34.50 2.69 -1.86
N PRO A 103 -35.34 2.07 -2.70
CA PRO A 103 -34.99 1.17 -3.81
C PRO A 103 -34.40 1.88 -5.04
N SER A 104 -34.65 3.18 -5.23
CA SER A 104 -34.21 3.93 -6.42
C SER A 104 -33.83 5.37 -6.09
N LEU A 105 -33.18 6.08 -7.03
CA LEU A 105 -32.82 7.48 -6.80
C LEU A 105 -34.03 8.37 -6.53
N LYS A 106 -35.14 8.14 -7.23
CA LYS A 106 -36.36 8.94 -7.09
C LYS A 106 -37.17 8.54 -5.86
N TYR A 107 -37.22 7.25 -5.55
CA TYR A 107 -37.96 6.70 -4.40
C TYR A 107 -36.95 6.12 -3.42
N ASP A 108 -36.41 6.98 -2.55
CA ASP A 108 -35.40 6.61 -1.56
C ASP A 108 -35.98 6.68 -0.14
N VAL A 109 -36.15 5.53 0.51
CA VAL A 109 -36.74 5.44 1.86
C VAL A 109 -35.83 6.07 2.91
N GLY A 110 -34.52 6.08 2.68
CA GLY A 110 -33.55 6.75 3.56
C GLY A 110 -33.80 8.25 3.70
N SER A 111 -34.55 8.89 2.79
CA SER A 111 -34.91 10.30 2.87
C SER A 111 -35.70 10.69 4.13
N VAL A 112 -36.32 9.72 4.83
CA VAL A 112 -36.92 9.92 6.16
C VAL A 112 -35.90 10.45 7.18
N ASN A 113 -34.60 10.12 7.04
CA ASN A 113 -33.54 10.65 7.90
C ASN A 113 -33.48 12.18 7.90
N SER A 114 -33.90 12.84 6.81
CA SER A 114 -33.96 14.29 6.75
C SER A 114 -34.98 14.88 7.75
N LEU A 115 -36.08 14.17 8.05
CA LEU A 115 -37.07 14.57 9.05
C LEU A 115 -36.52 14.42 10.48
N LEU A 116 -35.66 13.41 10.70
CA LEU A 116 -34.99 13.16 11.98
C LEU A 116 -33.68 13.94 12.14
N SER A 117 -33.34 14.83 11.20
CA SER A 117 -32.05 15.51 11.19
C SER A 117 -31.65 16.30 12.45
N PRO A 118 -32.58 16.84 13.29
CA PRO A 118 -32.19 17.43 14.58
C PRO A 118 -31.51 16.47 15.56
N PHE A 119 -31.79 15.17 15.45
CA PHE A 119 -31.16 14.12 16.27
C PHE A 119 -29.87 13.58 15.64
N LEU A 120 -29.56 13.99 14.42
CA LEU A 120 -28.38 13.59 13.67
C LEU A 120 -27.43 14.78 13.52
N SER A 121 -27.11 15.49 14.61
CA SER A 121 -26.10 16.57 14.58
C SER A 121 -24.67 16.02 14.47
N ALA A 122 -23.69 16.87 14.15
CA ALA A 122 -22.28 16.50 14.30
C ALA A 122 -21.99 16.00 15.73
N GLY A 123 -21.16 14.96 15.84
CA GLY A 123 -20.78 14.34 17.11
C GLY A 123 -21.83 13.45 17.80
N PHE A 124 -23.05 13.30 17.24
CA PHE A 124 -24.12 12.44 17.81
C PHE A 124 -23.65 11.01 18.12
N TYR A 125 -22.91 10.39 17.20
CA TYR A 125 -22.46 9.00 17.34
C TYR A 125 -21.50 8.80 18.52
N TYR A 126 -20.68 9.81 18.85
CA TYR A 126 -19.82 9.79 20.05
C TYR A 126 -20.62 9.83 21.36
N LYS A 127 -21.87 10.29 21.33
CA LYS A 127 -22.70 10.47 22.53
C LYS A 127 -23.69 9.33 22.73
N THR A 128 -24.13 8.69 21.65
CA THR A 128 -25.28 7.77 21.68
C THR A 128 -24.93 6.29 21.57
N PHE A 129 -23.87 5.91 20.83
CA PHE A 129 -23.62 4.50 20.51
C PHE A 129 -22.48 3.82 21.29
N MET A 130 -22.00 4.41 22.38
CA MET A 130 -20.87 3.87 23.16
C MET A 130 -21.28 2.90 24.29
N TRP A 131 -22.56 2.83 24.64
CA TRP A 131 -23.03 2.05 25.79
C TRP A 131 -24.42 1.43 25.53
N PRO A 132 -24.67 0.17 25.93
CA PRO A 132 -23.73 -0.81 26.51
C PRO A 132 -22.77 -1.44 25.47
N LYS A 133 -21.59 -1.90 25.89
CA LYS A 133 -20.57 -2.52 25.00
C LYS A 133 -21.13 -3.65 24.12
N ALA A 134 -22.00 -4.51 24.66
CA ALA A 134 -22.60 -5.61 23.92
C ALA A 134 -23.53 -5.14 22.77
N PHE A 135 -24.12 -3.95 22.89
CA PHE A 135 -24.99 -3.40 21.85
C PHE A 135 -24.19 -2.81 20.69
N TRP A 136 -22.98 -2.30 20.96
CA TRP A 136 -22.07 -1.87 19.90
C TRP A 136 -21.82 -3.01 18.91
N GLU A 137 -21.31 -4.14 19.39
CA GLU A 137 -20.94 -5.29 18.52
C GLU A 137 -22.17 -5.96 17.88
N LYS A 138 -23.28 -6.09 18.62
CA LYS A 138 -24.42 -6.91 18.17
C LYS A 138 -25.52 -6.15 17.44
N LEU A 139 -25.66 -4.83 17.64
CA LEU A 139 -26.77 -4.03 17.12
C LEU A 139 -26.31 -2.81 16.35
N TYR A 140 -25.53 -1.93 16.96
CA TYR A 140 -25.16 -0.65 16.36
C TYR A 140 -24.16 -0.82 15.21
N GLU A 141 -23.07 -1.55 15.43
CA GLU A 141 -22.01 -1.74 14.44
C GLU A 141 -22.53 -2.40 13.14
N PRO A 142 -23.32 -3.50 13.17
CA PRO A 142 -23.82 -4.11 11.92
C PRO A 142 -24.73 -3.19 11.12
N ILE A 143 -25.58 -2.40 11.79
CA ILE A 143 -26.50 -1.45 11.13
C ILE A 143 -25.72 -0.25 10.58
N ILE A 144 -24.82 0.32 11.39
CA ILE A 144 -23.98 1.46 10.99
C ILE A 144 -23.09 1.05 9.82
N ARG A 145 -22.44 -0.12 9.83
CA ARG A 145 -21.61 -0.59 8.70
C ARG A 145 -22.40 -0.71 7.40
N LYS A 146 -23.68 -1.11 7.46
CA LYS A 146 -24.55 -1.16 6.28
C LYS A 146 -24.98 0.22 5.80
N ALA A 147 -25.10 1.20 6.69
CA ALA A 147 -25.56 2.56 6.39
C ALA A 147 -24.41 3.55 6.11
N ALA A 148 -23.19 3.27 6.56
CA ALA A 148 -22.04 4.19 6.55
C ALA A 148 -21.12 4.06 5.33
N GLY A 149 -21.53 3.33 4.29
CA GLY A 149 -20.79 3.22 3.02
C GLY A 149 -21.57 3.81 1.85
N LEU A 150 -20.88 4.49 0.93
CA LEU A 150 -21.47 4.96 -0.33
C LEU A 150 -21.52 3.82 -1.37
N GLY A 151 -20.36 3.43 -1.91
CA GLY A 151 -20.21 2.33 -2.86
C GLY A 151 -19.93 0.98 -2.21
N LYS A 152 -20.15 -0.11 -2.97
CA LYS A 152 -19.94 -1.50 -2.54
C LYS A 152 -18.91 -2.18 -3.44
N THR A 153 -17.95 -2.88 -2.84
CA THR A 153 -16.98 -3.71 -3.56
C THR A 153 -17.53 -5.12 -3.80
N PRO A 154 -17.23 -5.77 -4.94
CA PRO A 154 -17.59 -7.17 -5.16
C PRO A 154 -16.74 -8.10 -4.29
N PHE A 155 -17.21 -9.34 -4.08
CA PHE A 155 -16.42 -10.42 -3.47
C PHE A 155 -15.61 -11.22 -4.50
N LEU A 156 -15.84 -10.97 -5.80
CA LEU A 156 -15.13 -11.62 -6.89
C LEU A 156 -13.71 -11.05 -7.01
N PRO A 157 -12.72 -11.88 -7.38
CA PRO A 157 -11.37 -11.40 -7.62
C PRO A 157 -11.35 -10.44 -8.81
N ASP A 158 -10.50 -9.43 -8.71
CA ASP A 158 -10.17 -8.54 -9.82
C ASP A 158 -9.40 -9.33 -10.90
N PRO A 159 -9.94 -9.48 -12.13
CA PRO A 159 -9.28 -10.24 -13.19
C PRO A 159 -8.15 -9.47 -13.87
N ASP A 160 -8.00 -8.17 -13.61
CA ASP A 160 -7.15 -7.29 -14.39
C ASP A 160 -5.68 -7.32 -13.95
N ARG A 161 -4.81 -6.83 -14.84
CA ARG A 161 -3.36 -6.74 -14.61
C ARG A 161 -2.97 -5.31 -14.26
N TYR A 162 -1.97 -5.18 -13.42
CA TYR A 162 -1.43 -3.89 -12.97
C TYR A 162 0.08 -3.89 -13.12
N GLU A 163 0.65 -2.71 -13.31
CA GLU A 163 2.09 -2.55 -13.53
C GLU A 163 2.67 -1.45 -12.63
N LYS A 164 3.95 -1.63 -12.26
CA LYS A 164 4.80 -0.58 -11.70
C LYS A 164 5.88 -0.24 -12.71
N ALA A 165 6.09 1.04 -12.95
CA ALA A 165 7.09 1.54 -13.89
C ALA A 165 7.94 2.65 -13.26
N TRP A 166 9.14 2.84 -13.80
CA TRP A 166 10.11 3.82 -13.32
C TRP A 166 10.55 4.73 -14.47
N ALA A 167 10.51 6.03 -14.25
CA ALA A 167 10.90 7.03 -15.24
C ALA A 167 11.87 8.05 -14.64
N HIS A 168 12.73 8.62 -15.50
CA HIS A 168 13.65 9.69 -15.14
C HIS A 168 13.53 10.82 -16.16
N CYS A 169 13.49 12.06 -15.69
CA CYS A 169 13.48 13.24 -16.56
C CYS A 169 14.36 14.36 -16.00
N ASP A 170 14.71 15.32 -16.86
CA ASP A 170 15.35 16.55 -16.40
C ASP A 170 14.28 17.48 -15.79
N LEU A 171 13.11 17.58 -16.41
CA LEU A 171 11.97 18.35 -15.93
C LEU A 171 10.67 17.53 -15.92
N LEU A 172 9.99 17.48 -14.77
CA LEU A 172 8.61 17.01 -14.67
C LEU A 172 7.67 18.22 -14.62
N VAL A 173 6.74 18.34 -15.55
CA VAL A 173 5.67 19.34 -15.54
C VAL A 173 4.37 18.65 -15.13
N ILE A 174 3.75 19.14 -14.06
CA ILE A 174 2.57 18.55 -13.41
C ILE A 174 1.36 19.44 -13.70
N GLY A 175 0.49 18.98 -14.59
CA GLY A 175 -0.66 19.73 -15.11
C GLY A 175 -0.36 20.29 -16.50
N ALA A 176 -1.25 20.01 -17.47
CA ALA A 176 -1.16 20.45 -18.86
C ALA A 176 -2.15 21.58 -19.18
N GLY A 177 -2.38 22.47 -18.20
CA GLY A 177 -3.03 23.76 -18.42
C GLY A 177 -2.11 24.76 -19.12
N PRO A 178 -2.54 26.03 -19.25
CA PRO A 178 -1.76 27.07 -19.96
C PRO A 178 -0.33 27.22 -19.44
N ALA A 179 -0.12 27.30 -18.12
CA ALA A 179 1.24 27.38 -17.55
C ALA A 179 2.09 26.14 -17.85
N GLY A 180 1.51 24.95 -17.71
CA GLY A 180 2.23 23.69 -17.94
C GLY A 180 2.60 23.47 -19.40
N LEU A 181 1.70 23.83 -20.34
CA LEU A 181 2.01 23.78 -21.76
C LEU A 181 3.14 24.74 -22.15
N MET A 182 3.14 25.96 -21.61
CA MET A 182 4.23 26.91 -21.84
C MET A 182 5.55 26.41 -21.23
N ALA A 183 5.50 25.86 -20.01
CA ALA A 183 6.66 25.32 -19.34
C ALA A 183 7.27 24.13 -20.10
N ALA A 184 6.43 23.18 -20.52
CA ALA A 184 6.86 22.01 -21.29
C ALA A 184 7.45 22.41 -22.64
N ARG A 185 6.82 23.34 -23.36
CA ARG A 185 7.31 23.86 -24.65
C ARG A 185 8.68 24.53 -24.51
N ALA A 186 8.83 25.42 -23.52
CA ALA A 186 10.08 26.12 -23.24
C ALA A 186 11.23 25.12 -22.94
N ALA A 187 11.00 24.21 -22.01
CA ALA A 187 11.97 23.21 -21.59
C ALA A 187 12.33 22.21 -22.70
N ALA A 188 11.34 21.78 -23.48
CA ALA A 188 11.57 20.86 -24.58
C ALA A 188 12.43 21.49 -25.69
N ARG A 189 12.19 22.76 -26.03
CA ARG A 189 13.03 23.52 -26.99
C ARG A 189 14.47 23.72 -26.50
N ALA A 190 14.67 23.80 -25.18
CA ALA A 190 16.00 23.84 -24.58
C ALA A 190 16.71 22.47 -24.53
N GLY A 191 16.10 21.41 -25.09
CA GLY A 191 16.68 20.07 -25.18
C GLY A 191 16.63 19.26 -23.88
N LEU A 192 15.84 19.68 -22.89
CA LEU A 192 15.64 18.91 -21.66
C LEU A 192 14.79 17.67 -21.93
N ARG A 193 15.04 16.56 -21.22
CA ARG A 193 14.08 15.44 -21.19
C ARG A 193 12.89 15.86 -20.32
N VAL A 194 11.73 16.07 -20.94
CA VAL A 194 10.52 16.58 -20.29
C VAL A 194 9.49 15.46 -20.18
N ILE A 195 8.89 15.30 -19.00
CA ILE A 195 7.64 14.58 -18.82
C ILE A 195 6.55 15.61 -18.53
N LEU A 196 5.47 15.61 -19.30
CA LEU A 196 4.27 16.40 -19.04
C LEU A 196 3.13 15.45 -18.65
N ALA A 197 2.73 15.48 -17.38
CA ALA A 197 1.70 14.60 -16.84
C ALA A 197 0.45 15.39 -16.44
N ASP A 198 -0.73 14.90 -16.86
CA ASP A 198 -2.02 15.54 -16.58
C ASP A 198 -3.10 14.48 -16.34
N GLU A 199 -3.98 14.73 -15.35
CA GLU A 199 -5.05 13.79 -15.03
C GLU A 199 -6.14 13.71 -16.10
N GLY A 200 -6.25 14.74 -16.94
CA GLY A 200 -7.19 14.82 -18.03
C GLY A 200 -6.83 13.90 -19.20
N PHE A 201 -7.86 13.38 -19.86
CA PHE A 201 -7.70 12.55 -21.05
C PHE A 201 -7.37 13.35 -22.33
N ARG A 202 -7.55 14.68 -22.27
CA ARG A 202 -7.15 15.64 -23.30
C ARG A 202 -6.37 16.76 -22.61
N LEU A 203 -5.16 17.01 -23.10
CA LEU A 203 -4.26 18.06 -22.60
C LEU A 203 -4.79 19.45 -23.02
N GLY A 204 -4.54 20.47 -22.20
CA GLY A 204 -5.03 21.84 -22.39
C GLY A 204 -5.58 22.49 -21.11
N GLY A 205 -5.93 21.69 -20.11
CA GLY A 205 -6.46 22.19 -18.83
C GLY A 205 -7.64 23.15 -19.02
N SER A 206 -7.58 24.32 -18.40
CA SER A 206 -8.64 25.34 -18.47
C SER A 206 -8.86 25.90 -19.88
N LEU A 207 -7.85 25.90 -20.75
CA LEU A 207 -7.99 26.42 -22.13
C LEU A 207 -9.09 25.69 -22.93
N LEU A 208 -9.36 24.43 -22.59
CA LEU A 208 -10.41 23.62 -23.21
C LEU A 208 -11.83 24.10 -22.86
N SER A 209 -11.96 24.94 -21.83
CA SER A 209 -13.22 25.48 -21.32
C SER A 209 -13.36 26.98 -21.57
N GLU A 210 -12.38 27.64 -22.19
CA GLU A 210 -12.38 29.09 -22.44
C GLU A 210 -12.84 29.44 -23.86
N ARG A 211 -13.51 30.59 -24.01
CA ARG A 211 -13.89 31.17 -25.33
C ARG A 211 -12.99 32.34 -25.74
N VAL A 212 -11.95 32.62 -24.98
CA VAL A 212 -10.98 33.70 -25.25
C VAL A 212 -10.12 33.37 -26.47
N THR A 213 -9.54 34.41 -27.07
CA THR A 213 -8.58 34.27 -28.17
C THR A 213 -7.17 34.30 -27.62
N VAL A 214 -6.32 33.36 -28.03
CA VAL A 214 -4.90 33.27 -27.64
C VAL A 214 -4.05 33.20 -28.90
N GLY A 215 -3.21 34.21 -29.12
CA GLY A 215 -2.35 34.29 -30.31
C GLY A 215 -3.13 34.32 -31.63
N GLY A 216 -4.32 34.92 -31.65
CA GLY A 216 -5.19 35.05 -32.83
C GLY A 216 -6.05 33.82 -33.16
N VAL A 217 -5.99 32.75 -32.36
CA VAL A 217 -6.84 31.56 -32.50
C VAL A 217 -7.63 31.28 -31.22
N SER A 218 -8.58 30.34 -31.25
CA SER A 218 -9.32 29.97 -30.03
C SER A 218 -8.38 29.36 -28.98
N ALA A 219 -8.70 29.52 -27.70
CA ALA A 219 -7.91 28.93 -26.60
C ALA A 219 -7.70 27.40 -26.75
N ALA A 220 -8.73 26.68 -27.20
CA ALA A 220 -8.65 25.23 -27.44
C ALA A 220 -7.74 24.88 -28.63
N ASP A 221 -7.80 25.64 -29.73
CA ASP A 221 -6.93 25.44 -30.89
C ASP A 221 -5.48 25.78 -30.56
N TYR A 222 -5.24 26.84 -29.77
CA TYR A 222 -3.92 27.16 -29.26
C TYR A 222 -3.34 26.00 -28.44
N ALA A 223 -4.12 25.45 -27.49
CA ALA A 223 -3.70 24.30 -26.69
C ALA A 223 -3.34 23.09 -27.57
N ALA A 224 -4.18 22.78 -28.58
CA ALA A 224 -3.93 21.69 -29.51
C ALA A 224 -2.62 21.91 -30.30
N SER A 225 -2.37 23.14 -30.77
CA SER A 225 -1.14 23.47 -31.51
C SER A 225 0.13 23.29 -30.67
N VAL A 226 0.10 23.71 -29.39
CA VAL A 226 1.25 23.53 -28.49
C VAL A 226 1.45 22.04 -28.17
N VAL A 227 0.37 21.29 -27.94
CA VAL A 227 0.44 19.84 -27.70
C VAL A 227 1.06 19.10 -28.89
N GLU A 228 0.63 19.40 -30.11
CA GLU A 228 1.22 18.80 -31.32
C GLU A 228 2.69 19.19 -31.51
N GLU A 229 3.06 20.44 -31.21
CA GLU A 229 4.47 20.85 -31.21
C GLU A 229 5.29 20.01 -30.22
N VAL A 230 4.91 19.97 -28.94
CA VAL A 230 5.71 19.25 -27.92
C VAL A 230 5.73 17.75 -28.16
N LYS A 231 4.65 17.18 -28.72
CA LYS A 231 4.58 15.76 -29.11
C LYS A 231 5.54 15.42 -30.24
N SER A 232 5.83 16.36 -31.13
CA SER A 232 6.78 16.16 -32.24
C SER A 232 8.24 16.13 -31.78
N LEU A 233 8.53 16.56 -30.55
CA LEU A 233 9.88 16.64 -30.01
C LEU A 233 10.28 15.29 -29.34
N PRO A 234 11.42 14.69 -29.73
CA PRO A 234 11.80 13.34 -29.27
C PRO A 234 12.20 13.26 -27.79
N ASN A 235 12.45 14.41 -27.16
CA ASN A 235 12.81 14.55 -25.75
C ASN A 235 11.61 14.78 -24.82
N VAL A 236 10.38 14.65 -25.33
CA VAL A 236 9.14 14.86 -24.55
C VAL A 236 8.36 13.56 -24.44
N THR A 237 7.95 13.22 -23.21
CA THR A 237 6.95 12.20 -22.94
C THR A 237 5.66 12.86 -22.46
N LEU A 238 4.58 12.68 -23.22
CA LEU A 238 3.25 13.11 -22.83
C LEU A 238 2.54 11.99 -22.08
N MET A 239 2.00 12.30 -20.90
CA MET A 239 1.29 11.37 -20.05
C MET A 239 -0.12 11.92 -19.74
N PRO A 240 -1.06 11.87 -20.70
CA PRO A 240 -2.46 12.13 -20.39
C PRO A 240 -3.01 11.03 -19.47
N ARG A 241 -4.17 11.26 -18.84
CA ARG A 241 -4.81 10.29 -17.91
C ARG A 241 -3.89 9.86 -16.77
N THR A 242 -2.95 10.73 -16.39
CA THR A 242 -1.92 10.45 -15.40
C THR A 242 -1.98 11.45 -14.27
N THR A 243 -2.43 11.00 -13.10
CA THR A 243 -2.46 11.85 -11.91
C THR A 243 -1.14 11.70 -11.14
N VAL A 244 -0.36 12.77 -11.05
CA VAL A 244 0.76 12.84 -10.10
C VAL A 244 0.17 13.03 -8.71
N PHE A 245 0.22 11.99 -7.90
CA PHE A 245 -0.50 11.93 -6.63
C PHE A 245 0.34 12.31 -5.41
N GLY A 246 1.68 12.29 -5.56
CA GLY A 246 2.62 12.32 -4.44
C GLY A 246 3.96 12.95 -4.82
N TRP A 247 4.47 13.85 -3.98
CA TRP A 247 5.86 14.32 -4.02
C TRP A 247 6.60 13.87 -2.75
N TYR A 248 7.72 13.18 -2.94
CA TYR A 248 8.53 12.55 -1.90
C TYR A 248 9.97 13.10 -1.93
N ASP A 249 10.80 12.63 -1.00
CA ASP A 249 12.21 13.01 -0.89
C ASP A 249 13.02 12.74 -2.16
N ASP A 250 14.13 13.45 -2.32
CA ASP A 250 15.04 13.37 -3.48
C ASP A 250 14.35 13.62 -4.84
N ASN A 251 13.32 14.45 -4.82
CA ASN A 251 12.52 14.85 -5.99
C ASN A 251 11.93 13.66 -6.76
N VAL A 252 11.42 12.69 -5.99
CA VAL A 252 10.70 11.53 -6.47
C VAL A 252 9.19 11.79 -6.43
N PHE A 253 8.50 11.45 -7.51
CA PHE A 253 7.06 11.63 -7.67
C PHE A 253 6.38 10.29 -7.90
N GLY A 254 5.25 10.09 -7.22
CA GLY A 254 4.33 8.99 -7.51
C GLY A 254 3.22 9.47 -8.44
N ALA A 255 2.95 8.72 -9.50
CA ALA A 255 1.84 8.99 -10.40
C ALA A 255 1.07 7.71 -10.76
N VAL A 256 -0.21 7.83 -11.10
CA VAL A 256 -1.03 6.72 -11.60
C VAL A 256 -1.59 7.07 -12.97
N GLU A 257 -1.33 6.20 -13.95
CA GLU A 257 -1.83 6.28 -15.32
C GLU A 257 -3.02 5.33 -15.49
N LYS A 258 -4.14 5.85 -16.01
CA LYS A 258 -5.28 5.02 -16.44
C LYS A 258 -5.04 4.52 -17.87
N VAL A 259 -4.57 3.29 -17.99
CA VAL A 259 -4.20 2.70 -19.29
C VAL A 259 -5.43 2.15 -20.02
N GLN A 260 -6.34 1.43 -19.34
CA GLN A 260 -7.49 0.78 -19.98
C GLN A 260 -8.83 0.97 -19.25
N LYS A 261 -8.90 1.78 -18.19
CA LYS A 261 -10.18 2.07 -17.50
C LYS A 261 -11.21 2.83 -18.36
N HIS A 262 -10.81 3.32 -19.52
CA HIS A 262 -11.63 4.10 -20.45
C HIS A 262 -12.04 3.31 -21.70
N VAL A 263 -11.79 1.99 -21.76
CA VAL A 263 -12.18 1.14 -22.89
C VAL A 263 -13.22 0.10 -22.48
N ALA A 264 -14.06 -0.31 -23.44
CA ALA A 264 -15.13 -1.27 -23.20
C ALA A 264 -14.64 -2.70 -22.92
N GLN A 265 -13.51 -3.08 -23.53
CA GLN A 265 -12.93 -4.42 -23.43
C GLN A 265 -11.41 -4.29 -23.20
N PRO A 266 -10.96 -4.32 -21.93
CA PRO A 266 -9.53 -4.33 -21.62
C PRO A 266 -8.83 -5.56 -22.20
N SER A 267 -7.67 -5.36 -22.82
CA SER A 267 -6.79 -6.45 -23.26
C SER A 267 -6.07 -7.05 -22.06
N GLY A 268 -5.97 -8.39 -22.00
CA GLY A 268 -5.17 -9.10 -21.01
C GLY A 268 -3.66 -8.93 -21.17
N GLU A 269 -3.19 -8.36 -22.29
CA GLU A 269 -1.77 -8.12 -22.56
C GLU A 269 -1.26 -6.84 -21.89
N LEU A 270 -2.15 -5.86 -21.68
CA LEU A 270 -1.84 -4.55 -21.12
C LEU A 270 -2.34 -4.43 -19.67
N PRO A 271 -1.72 -3.60 -18.82
CA PRO A 271 -2.28 -3.29 -17.52
C PRO A 271 -3.54 -2.42 -17.64
N VAL A 272 -4.43 -2.43 -16.66
CA VAL A 272 -5.54 -1.48 -16.59
C VAL A 272 -5.13 -0.13 -16.01
N GLU A 273 -4.19 -0.16 -15.07
CA GLU A 273 -3.52 1.00 -14.48
C GLU A 273 -2.04 0.72 -14.27
N ARG A 274 -1.24 1.78 -14.36
CA ARG A 274 0.21 1.75 -14.12
C ARG A 274 0.60 2.77 -13.07
N VAL A 275 1.31 2.35 -12.02
CA VAL A 275 1.91 3.26 -11.05
C VAL A 275 3.33 3.58 -11.49
N TRP A 276 3.61 4.87 -11.57
CA TRP A 276 4.91 5.41 -11.95
C TRP A 276 5.65 5.93 -10.72
N ARG A 277 6.93 5.56 -10.59
CA ARG A 277 7.93 6.29 -9.81
C ARG A 277 8.74 7.15 -10.77
N ILE A 278 8.54 8.46 -10.72
CA ILE A 278 9.23 9.43 -11.59
C ILE A 278 10.30 10.15 -10.77
N VAL A 279 11.55 10.06 -11.18
CA VAL A 279 12.66 10.80 -10.57
C VAL A 279 13.01 11.97 -11.48
N ALA A 280 12.83 13.21 -11.00
CA ALA A 280 13.03 14.40 -11.81
C ALA A 280 14.16 15.26 -11.24
N LYS A 281 15.03 15.84 -12.08
CA LYS A 281 16.03 16.80 -11.57
C LYS A 281 15.38 18.10 -11.09
N ARG A 282 14.34 18.56 -11.79
CA ARG A 282 13.49 19.70 -11.44
C ARG A 282 12.03 19.36 -11.74
N ALA A 283 11.11 20.03 -11.08
CA ALA A 283 9.68 19.91 -11.36
C ALA A 283 8.97 21.26 -11.32
N ILE A 284 7.88 21.36 -12.07
CA ILE A 284 6.97 22.51 -12.07
C ILE A 284 5.56 22.02 -11.77
N LEU A 285 4.97 22.53 -10.68
CA LEU A 285 3.57 22.34 -10.31
C LEU A 285 2.72 23.39 -11.00
N ALA A 286 2.10 23.01 -12.12
CA ALA A 286 1.14 23.81 -12.88
C ALA A 286 -0.29 23.26 -12.69
N SER A 287 -0.64 22.91 -11.45
CA SER A 287 -1.89 22.23 -11.07
C SER A 287 -3.15 23.10 -11.14
N GLY A 288 -3.00 24.41 -11.36
CA GLY A 288 -4.13 25.34 -11.45
C GLY A 288 -4.77 25.68 -10.10
N ALA A 289 -6.04 26.08 -10.15
CA ALA A 289 -6.84 26.45 -8.99
C ALA A 289 -8.26 25.87 -9.10
N GLU A 290 -8.83 25.44 -7.99
CA GLU A 290 -10.19 24.91 -7.89
C GLU A 290 -11.18 26.03 -7.58
N GLU A 291 -12.34 26.05 -8.24
CA GLU A 291 -13.38 27.05 -7.93
C GLU A 291 -14.09 26.70 -6.62
N ARG A 292 -14.31 27.70 -5.77
CA ARG A 292 -15.00 27.54 -4.49
C ARG A 292 -16.52 27.61 -4.70
N PRO A 293 -17.28 26.70 -4.09
CA PRO A 293 -18.72 26.86 -3.98
C PRO A 293 -19.08 28.01 -3.03
N LEU A 294 -20.27 28.58 -3.21
CA LEU A 294 -20.85 29.52 -2.24
C LEU A 294 -21.71 28.77 -1.22
N VAL A 295 -21.67 29.21 0.04
CA VAL A 295 -22.39 28.58 1.16
C VAL A 295 -23.69 29.34 1.42
N PHE A 296 -24.81 28.79 0.96
CA PHE A 296 -26.15 29.38 1.09
C PHE A 296 -27.24 28.31 1.22
N GLY A 297 -28.47 28.73 1.57
CA GLY A 297 -29.59 27.81 1.77
C GLY A 297 -29.91 27.00 0.51
N GLY A 298 -29.84 25.67 0.61
CA GLY A 298 -30.21 24.77 -0.48
C GLY A 298 -29.20 24.74 -1.63
N ASN A 299 -27.94 25.02 -1.34
CA ASN A 299 -26.82 24.94 -2.29
C ASN A 299 -26.43 23.51 -2.72
N ASP A 300 -27.03 22.48 -2.11
CA ASP A 300 -26.77 21.06 -2.41
C ASP A 300 -27.71 20.43 -3.44
N LYS A 301 -28.74 21.18 -3.87
CA LYS A 301 -29.80 20.63 -4.72
C LYS A 301 -29.30 20.31 -6.14
N PRO A 302 -29.87 19.29 -6.80
CA PRO A 302 -29.56 19.01 -8.20
C PRO A 302 -29.84 20.22 -9.11
N GLY A 303 -28.86 20.59 -9.93
CA GLY A 303 -28.90 21.79 -10.78
C GLY A 303 -28.17 23.00 -10.19
N VAL A 304 -27.69 22.93 -8.93
CA VAL A 304 -26.71 23.89 -8.40
C VAL A 304 -25.29 23.39 -8.73
N MET A 305 -24.51 24.19 -9.45
CA MET A 305 -23.17 23.82 -9.93
C MET A 305 -22.20 24.99 -9.76
N THR A 306 -20.89 24.73 -9.70
CA THR A 306 -19.91 25.82 -9.80
C THR A 306 -19.96 26.46 -11.19
N SER A 307 -19.70 27.76 -11.26
CA SER A 307 -19.80 28.56 -12.48
C SER A 307 -18.85 28.08 -13.57
N GLY A 308 -17.62 27.74 -13.21
CA GLY A 308 -16.62 27.12 -14.06
C GLY A 308 -17.00 25.72 -14.55
N ALA A 309 -17.77 24.96 -13.76
CA ALA A 309 -18.32 23.68 -14.22
C ALA A 309 -19.40 23.90 -15.29
N VAL A 310 -20.33 24.84 -15.07
CA VAL A 310 -21.33 25.22 -16.08
C VAL A 310 -20.65 25.63 -17.38
N ARG A 311 -19.62 26.48 -17.32
CA ARG A 311 -18.82 26.86 -18.51
C ARG A 311 -18.10 25.68 -19.15
N THR A 312 -17.55 24.76 -18.35
CA THR A 312 -16.88 23.57 -18.88
C THR A 312 -17.87 22.67 -19.62
N TYR A 313 -19.05 22.39 -19.05
CA TYR A 313 -20.09 21.64 -19.76
C TYR A 313 -20.52 22.32 -21.06
N LEU A 314 -20.69 23.65 -21.02
CA LEU A 314 -21.09 24.43 -22.18
C LEU A 314 -20.03 24.43 -23.28
N ASN A 315 -18.81 24.86 -22.97
CA ASN A 315 -17.75 25.13 -23.95
C ASN A 315 -17.02 23.85 -24.37
N ARG A 316 -16.65 23.00 -23.40
CA ARG A 316 -15.90 21.76 -23.69
C ARG A 316 -16.79 20.63 -24.16
N TYR A 317 -18.01 20.50 -23.65
CA TYR A 317 -18.87 19.34 -23.97
C TYR A 317 -20.10 19.71 -24.84
N GLY A 318 -20.37 21.00 -25.05
CA GLY A 318 -21.54 21.43 -25.82
C GLY A 318 -22.86 21.12 -25.10
N VAL A 319 -22.88 21.19 -23.77
CA VAL A 319 -24.03 20.82 -22.92
C VAL A 319 -24.41 21.99 -22.01
N ALA A 320 -25.66 22.42 -22.06
CA ALA A 320 -26.20 23.41 -21.14
C ALA A 320 -26.61 22.75 -19.81
N ALA A 321 -26.27 23.37 -18.68
CA ALA A 321 -26.69 22.88 -17.35
C ALA A 321 -28.20 23.09 -17.08
N GLY A 322 -28.81 24.03 -17.80
CA GLY A 322 -30.19 24.49 -17.66
C GLY A 322 -30.63 25.17 -18.97
N GLN A 323 -31.93 25.35 -19.19
CA GLN A 323 -32.46 26.19 -20.27
C GLN A 323 -32.56 27.66 -19.86
N ASN A 324 -32.74 27.93 -18.56
CA ASN A 324 -32.78 29.28 -18.00
C ASN A 324 -32.01 29.33 -16.66
N VAL A 325 -30.76 29.76 -16.73
CA VAL A 325 -29.78 29.63 -15.65
C VAL A 325 -29.71 30.92 -14.82
N ALA A 326 -29.79 30.81 -13.50
CA ALA A 326 -29.44 31.92 -12.61
C ALA A 326 -27.96 31.83 -12.21
N ILE A 327 -27.33 32.95 -11.91
CA ILE A 327 -25.91 33.00 -11.53
C ILE A 327 -25.80 33.74 -10.20
N PHE A 328 -25.16 33.13 -9.20
CA PHE A 328 -24.80 33.76 -7.94
C PHE A 328 -23.29 33.88 -7.83
N THR A 329 -22.78 35.10 -7.68
CA THR A 329 -21.33 35.35 -7.75
C THR A 329 -20.86 36.38 -6.74
N ASN A 330 -19.58 36.32 -6.41
CA ASN A 330 -18.84 37.33 -5.66
C ASN A 330 -17.71 38.00 -6.48
N GLY A 331 -17.70 37.83 -7.81
CA GLY A 331 -16.59 38.25 -8.67
C GLY A 331 -16.95 38.30 -10.16
N GLY A 332 -16.00 38.71 -11.01
CA GLY A 332 -16.21 38.79 -12.47
C GLY A 332 -16.42 37.43 -13.17
N ALA A 333 -16.03 36.32 -12.52
CA ALA A 333 -16.18 34.98 -13.08
C ALA A 333 -17.66 34.59 -13.36
N GLY A 334 -18.61 35.10 -12.57
CA GLY A 334 -20.04 34.91 -12.83
C GLY A 334 -20.52 35.61 -14.11
N TYR A 335 -20.02 36.82 -14.38
CA TYR A 335 -20.35 37.59 -15.58
C TYR A 335 -19.81 36.92 -16.84
N ARG A 336 -18.61 36.36 -16.75
CA ARG A 336 -18.03 35.55 -17.83
C ARG A 336 -18.91 34.34 -18.17
N THR A 337 -19.43 33.63 -17.16
CA THR A 337 -20.37 32.53 -17.38
C THR A 337 -21.67 33.00 -18.03
N ALA A 338 -22.20 34.15 -17.61
CA ALA A 338 -23.39 34.73 -18.24
C ALA A 338 -23.17 35.03 -19.73
N ALA A 339 -22.02 35.63 -20.06
CA ALA A 339 -21.65 35.93 -21.45
C ALA A 339 -21.56 34.67 -22.30
N ASP A 340 -20.91 33.62 -21.79
CA ASP A 340 -20.79 32.34 -22.50
C ASP A 340 -22.15 31.67 -22.74
N LEU A 341 -23.04 31.68 -21.74
CA LEU A 341 -24.40 31.15 -21.83
C LEU A 341 -25.23 31.89 -22.89
N VAL A 342 -25.24 33.23 -22.85
CA VAL A 342 -25.94 34.06 -23.84
C VAL A 342 -25.37 33.82 -25.25
N ALA A 343 -24.04 33.77 -25.39
CA ALA A 343 -23.39 33.50 -26.66
C ALA A 343 -23.64 32.07 -27.20
N ALA A 344 -24.13 31.16 -26.36
CA ALA A 344 -24.56 29.80 -26.75
C ALA A 344 -26.09 29.69 -26.92
N GLY A 345 -26.83 30.79 -26.76
CA GLY A 345 -28.29 30.82 -26.87
C GLY A 345 -29.03 30.24 -25.66
N VAL A 346 -28.37 30.12 -24.50
CA VAL A 346 -28.98 29.65 -23.25
C VAL A 346 -29.53 30.86 -22.47
N GLY A 347 -30.74 30.73 -21.93
CA GLY A 347 -31.36 31.80 -21.14
C GLY A 347 -30.62 32.06 -19.83
N VAL A 348 -30.49 33.33 -19.45
CA VAL A 348 -29.96 33.75 -18.15
C VAL A 348 -31.04 34.51 -17.38
N ALA A 349 -31.49 33.92 -16.27
CA ALA A 349 -32.60 34.44 -15.48
C ALA A 349 -32.24 35.74 -14.75
N ALA A 350 -31.09 35.73 -14.07
CA ALA A 350 -30.50 36.88 -13.41
C ALA A 350 -29.04 36.59 -13.00
N ILE A 351 -28.24 37.65 -12.90
CA ILE A 351 -26.96 37.64 -12.18
C ILE A 351 -27.19 38.26 -10.81
N ILE A 352 -26.95 37.51 -9.75
CA ILE A 352 -26.99 37.95 -8.36
C ILE A 352 -25.53 38.14 -7.93
N ASP A 353 -25.11 39.39 -7.72
CA ASP A 353 -23.75 39.72 -7.32
C ASP A 353 -23.74 40.18 -5.86
N GLY A 354 -22.98 39.48 -5.02
CA GLY A 354 -22.83 39.82 -3.61
C GLY A 354 -22.08 41.13 -3.37
N ARG A 355 -21.35 41.65 -4.37
CA ARG A 355 -20.60 42.90 -4.27
C ARG A 355 -21.49 44.13 -4.45
N THR A 356 -21.17 45.20 -3.73
CA THR A 356 -21.82 46.52 -3.87
C THR A 356 -21.10 47.45 -4.86
N HIS A 357 -19.81 47.23 -5.08
CA HIS A 357 -18.96 48.01 -6.01
C HIS A 357 -18.23 47.06 -6.96
N TYR A 358 -18.33 47.31 -8.26
CA TYR A 358 -17.66 46.53 -9.31
C TYR A 358 -17.71 47.26 -10.66
N ASN A 359 -16.82 46.88 -11.59
CA ASN A 359 -16.74 47.43 -12.96
C ASN A 359 -17.19 46.43 -14.06
N ASP A 360 -17.53 45.19 -13.69
CA ASP A 360 -18.03 44.16 -14.59
C ASP A 360 -19.31 44.58 -15.33
N VAL A 361 -19.35 44.30 -16.64
CA VAL A 361 -20.51 44.58 -17.50
C VAL A 361 -21.20 43.26 -17.86
N GLY A 362 -22.48 43.13 -17.48
CA GLY A 362 -23.31 41.98 -17.84
C GLY A 362 -23.72 42.00 -19.32
N PRO A 363 -24.07 40.84 -19.90
CA PRO A 363 -24.58 40.79 -21.27
C PRO A 363 -25.85 41.63 -21.43
N SER A 364 -26.02 42.22 -22.63
CA SER A 364 -27.21 43.04 -22.92
C SER A 364 -28.50 42.26 -22.70
N GLY A 365 -29.48 42.87 -22.03
CA GLY A 365 -30.77 42.26 -21.72
C GLY A 365 -30.78 41.30 -20.52
N VAL A 366 -29.63 41.00 -19.89
CA VAL A 366 -29.56 40.18 -18.68
C VAL A 366 -29.79 41.03 -17.44
N ARG A 367 -30.73 40.61 -16.59
CA ARG A 367 -31.01 41.26 -15.31
C ARG A 367 -29.84 41.07 -14.33
N VAL A 368 -29.38 42.15 -13.69
CA VAL A 368 -28.33 42.11 -12.66
C VAL A 368 -28.83 42.70 -11.33
N ILE A 369 -28.70 41.93 -10.25
CA ILE A 369 -29.08 42.28 -8.89
C ILE A 369 -27.79 42.50 -8.08
N ARG A 370 -27.48 43.77 -7.82
CA ARG A 370 -26.24 44.21 -7.14
C ARG A 370 -26.39 44.18 -5.62
N GLY A 371 -25.34 43.79 -4.90
CA GLY A 371 -25.38 43.64 -3.44
C GLY A 371 -26.48 42.68 -2.99
N GLY A 372 -26.80 41.67 -3.82
CA GLY A 372 -27.83 40.68 -3.55
C GLY A 372 -27.23 39.35 -3.10
N SER A 373 -28.01 38.56 -2.38
CA SER A 373 -27.63 37.22 -1.93
C SER A 373 -28.70 36.20 -2.25
N VAL A 374 -28.32 34.95 -2.53
CA VAL A 374 -29.27 33.84 -2.60
C VAL A 374 -29.41 33.24 -1.20
N ILE A 375 -30.59 33.36 -0.58
CA ILE A 375 -30.81 32.87 0.80
C ILE A 375 -31.46 31.48 0.84
N ASP A 376 -32.14 31.06 -0.22
CA ASP A 376 -32.72 29.73 -0.35
C ASP A 376 -32.94 29.34 -1.82
N THR A 377 -33.12 28.05 -2.08
CA THR A 377 -33.48 27.51 -3.40
C THR A 377 -34.82 26.78 -3.35
N LYS A 378 -35.53 26.72 -4.47
CA LYS A 378 -36.80 25.99 -4.62
C LYS A 378 -36.66 24.74 -5.47
N GLY A 379 -37.57 23.79 -5.28
CA GLY A 379 -37.52 22.46 -5.90
C GLY A 379 -36.82 21.42 -5.02
N TYR A 380 -36.91 20.15 -5.43
CA TYR A 380 -36.41 19.00 -4.67
C TYR A 380 -35.46 18.12 -5.50
N TYR A 381 -35.96 17.48 -6.58
CA TYR A 381 -35.13 16.70 -7.51
C TYR A 381 -34.40 17.54 -8.56
N ARG A 382 -34.72 18.83 -8.62
CA ARG A 382 -34.10 19.85 -9.44
C ARG A 382 -34.42 21.21 -8.84
N VAL A 383 -33.52 22.17 -8.98
CA VAL A 383 -33.81 23.58 -8.78
C VAL A 383 -34.94 24.04 -9.73
N LYS A 384 -35.92 24.76 -9.20
CA LYS A 384 -37.00 25.40 -9.98
C LYS A 384 -37.02 26.92 -9.84
N GLY A 385 -36.14 27.44 -8.99
CA GLY A 385 -36.02 28.85 -8.70
C GLY A 385 -35.20 29.07 -7.44
N LEU A 386 -34.98 30.34 -7.12
CA LEU A 386 -34.25 30.77 -5.93
C LEU A 386 -34.95 31.94 -5.26
N ILE A 387 -34.59 32.19 -4.01
CA ILE A 387 -35.00 33.39 -3.27
C ILE A 387 -33.77 34.29 -3.18
N ALA A 388 -33.81 35.39 -3.92
CA ALA A 388 -32.82 36.45 -3.82
C ALA A 388 -33.24 37.44 -2.73
N GLU A 389 -32.30 37.90 -1.95
CA GLU A 389 -32.48 38.92 -0.92
C GLU A 389 -31.56 40.10 -1.21
N ARG A 390 -32.10 41.31 -1.09
CA ARG A 390 -31.34 42.55 -1.17
C ARG A 390 -31.98 43.60 -0.25
N MET A 391 -31.20 44.13 0.69
CA MET A 391 -31.61 45.21 1.60
C MET A 391 -32.95 44.95 2.33
N GLY A 392 -33.18 43.70 2.74
CA GLY A 392 -34.39 43.23 3.41
C GLY A 392 -35.53 42.82 2.47
N HIS A 393 -35.43 43.07 1.17
CA HIS A 393 -36.43 42.66 0.19
C HIS A 393 -36.11 41.27 -0.36
N GLN A 394 -37.09 40.35 -0.29
CA GLN A 394 -36.98 39.01 -0.86
C GLN A 394 -37.79 38.92 -2.14
N GLU A 395 -37.16 38.43 -3.20
CA GLU A 395 -37.82 38.13 -4.47
C GLU A 395 -37.55 36.69 -4.91
N GLU A 396 -38.53 36.11 -5.60
CA GLU A 396 -38.41 34.78 -6.19
C GLU A 396 -38.02 34.91 -7.66
N ILE A 397 -37.00 34.16 -8.06
CA ILE A 397 -36.51 34.13 -9.45
C ILE A 397 -36.61 32.69 -9.95
N ALA A 398 -37.38 32.47 -11.01
CA ALA A 398 -37.53 31.16 -11.64
C ALA A 398 -36.30 30.81 -12.48
N CYS A 399 -35.74 29.63 -12.26
CA CYS A 399 -34.60 29.09 -13.00
C CYS A 399 -34.56 27.56 -12.87
N ASP A 400 -33.97 26.86 -13.85
CA ASP A 400 -33.85 25.40 -13.83
C ASP A 400 -32.42 24.91 -13.50
N ALA A 401 -31.46 25.82 -13.47
CA ALA A 401 -30.12 25.63 -12.93
C ALA A 401 -29.61 26.91 -12.24
N LEU A 402 -28.64 26.74 -11.33
CA LEU A 402 -27.98 27.81 -10.60
C LEU A 402 -26.46 27.61 -10.66
N ALA A 403 -25.77 28.54 -11.32
CA ALA A 403 -24.31 28.62 -11.31
C ALA A 403 -23.84 29.44 -10.10
N MET A 404 -22.96 28.89 -9.26
CA MET A 404 -22.36 29.61 -8.14
C MET A 404 -20.87 29.84 -8.35
N SER A 405 -20.38 31.05 -8.07
CA SER A 405 -18.96 31.39 -8.18
C SER A 405 -18.48 32.08 -6.90
N GLY A 406 -17.66 31.38 -6.11
CA GLY A 406 -17.16 31.83 -4.81
C GLY A 406 -15.68 32.20 -4.78
N GLY A 407 -15.05 32.42 -5.94
CA GLY A 407 -13.61 32.63 -6.08
C GLY A 407 -12.85 31.31 -6.25
N TYR A 408 -11.51 31.36 -6.14
CA TYR A 408 -10.63 30.22 -6.47
C TYR A 408 -9.65 29.88 -5.35
N SER A 409 -9.32 28.60 -5.21
CA SER A 409 -8.30 28.06 -4.30
C SER A 409 -7.17 27.44 -5.12
N PRO A 410 -5.94 27.99 -5.07
CA PRO A 410 -4.78 27.35 -5.70
C PRO A 410 -4.60 25.90 -5.25
N ILE A 411 -4.28 25.00 -6.19
CA ILE A 411 -4.11 23.56 -5.91
C ILE A 411 -2.68 23.32 -5.42
N VAL A 412 -2.44 23.63 -4.14
CA VAL A 412 -1.12 23.61 -3.48
C VAL A 412 -0.70 22.23 -2.94
N HIS A 413 -1.55 21.22 -3.13
CA HIS A 413 -1.49 19.93 -2.43
C HIS A 413 -0.10 19.30 -2.42
N LEU A 414 0.52 19.13 -3.59
CA LEU A 414 1.83 18.48 -3.71
C LEU A 414 2.93 19.26 -2.98
N ALA A 415 2.95 20.59 -3.09
CA ALA A 415 3.93 21.43 -2.40
C ALA A 415 3.85 21.29 -0.86
N CYS A 416 2.65 20.99 -0.33
CA CYS A 416 2.42 20.84 1.10
C CYS A 416 2.62 19.40 1.64
N GLN A 417 2.79 18.38 0.78
CA GLN A 417 2.85 16.97 1.22
C GLN A 417 4.08 16.62 2.05
N ARG A 418 5.16 17.41 1.93
CA ARG A 418 6.41 17.24 2.67
C ARG A 418 6.49 18.10 3.95
N GLY A 419 5.33 18.56 4.45
CA GLY A 419 5.22 19.27 5.72
C GLY A 419 5.29 20.80 5.64
N ALA A 420 5.61 21.36 4.47
CA ALA A 420 5.48 22.80 4.24
C ALA A 420 4.01 23.24 4.34
N LYS A 421 3.76 24.36 5.01
CA LYS A 421 2.41 24.89 5.23
C LYS A 421 2.08 25.93 4.16
N PRO A 422 0.85 25.94 3.62
CA PRO A 422 0.47 27.00 2.69
C PRO A 422 0.34 28.35 3.41
N ILE A 423 0.47 29.43 2.64
CA ILE A 423 0.55 30.80 3.15
C ILE A 423 -0.74 31.54 2.78
N TRP A 424 -1.42 32.13 3.75
CA TRP A 424 -2.61 32.96 3.48
C TRP A 424 -2.20 34.26 2.78
N SER A 425 -2.93 34.64 1.73
CA SER A 425 -2.80 35.92 1.03
C SER A 425 -4.12 36.69 1.11
N ASP A 426 -4.08 37.88 1.73
CA ASP A 426 -5.23 38.78 1.79
C ASP A 426 -5.58 39.39 0.43
N GLU A 427 -4.59 39.59 -0.45
CA GLU A 427 -4.82 40.06 -1.82
C GLU A 427 -5.64 39.04 -2.62
N HIS A 428 -5.23 37.77 -2.57
CA HIS A 428 -5.87 36.69 -3.33
C HIS A 428 -7.05 36.05 -2.60
N GLN A 429 -7.26 36.42 -1.32
CA GLN A 429 -8.22 35.79 -0.40
C GLN A 429 -8.11 34.25 -0.44
N ALA A 430 -6.87 33.73 -0.44
CA ALA A 430 -6.57 32.32 -0.67
C ALA A 430 -5.30 31.87 0.04
N PHE A 431 -5.18 30.54 0.22
CA PHE A 431 -3.94 29.91 0.62
C PHE A 431 -3.07 29.65 -0.62
N LEU A 432 -1.91 30.30 -0.69
CA LEU A 432 -0.88 30.12 -1.72
C LEU A 432 0.08 29.00 -1.33
N ALA A 433 0.75 28.43 -2.34
CA ALA A 433 1.77 27.42 -2.10
C ALA A 433 2.97 28.02 -1.34
N PRO A 434 3.59 27.26 -0.43
CA PRO A 434 4.85 27.68 0.16
C PRO A 434 5.98 27.65 -0.87
N ASP A 435 7.03 28.45 -0.62
CA ASP A 435 8.30 28.23 -1.29
C ASP A 435 8.94 26.95 -0.74
N VAL A 436 9.14 25.97 -1.63
CA VAL A 436 9.71 24.65 -1.33
C VAL A 436 11.04 24.43 -2.07
N GLY A 437 11.65 25.52 -2.54
CA GLY A 437 12.93 25.54 -3.21
C GLY A 437 12.90 25.05 -4.67
N GLN A 438 14.07 25.01 -5.28
CA GLN A 438 14.25 24.71 -6.71
C GLN A 438 13.77 23.32 -7.15
N GLY A 439 13.61 22.35 -6.23
CA GLY A 439 13.17 21.00 -6.56
C GLY A 439 11.78 20.96 -7.19
N LEU A 440 10.87 21.80 -6.70
CA LEU A 440 9.50 21.95 -7.19
C LEU A 440 9.11 23.43 -7.22
N ARG A 441 9.04 24.01 -8.42
CA ARG A 441 8.55 25.37 -8.63
C ARG A 441 7.03 25.36 -8.82
N ILE A 442 6.36 26.42 -8.41
CA ILE A 442 4.91 26.57 -8.57
C ILE A 442 4.66 27.55 -9.71
N ALA A 443 3.73 27.22 -10.61
CA ALA A 443 3.45 28.04 -11.79
C ALA A 443 1.94 28.24 -12.04
N GLY A 444 1.61 29.35 -12.69
CA GLY A 444 0.26 29.70 -13.12
C GLY A 444 -0.67 29.99 -11.96
N SER A 445 -1.93 29.55 -12.07
CA SER A 445 -2.93 29.80 -11.01
C SER A 445 -2.62 29.08 -9.70
N ALA A 446 -1.78 28.04 -9.71
CA ALA A 446 -1.27 27.42 -8.49
C ALA A 446 -0.34 28.37 -7.70
N ALA A 447 0.33 29.31 -8.40
CA ALA A 447 1.17 30.35 -7.82
C ALA A 447 0.40 31.63 -7.45
N GLY A 448 -0.91 31.69 -7.74
CA GLY A 448 -1.78 32.85 -7.45
C GLY A 448 -2.13 33.70 -8.68
N HIS A 449 -1.55 33.44 -9.85
CA HIS A 449 -1.86 34.25 -11.05
C HIS A 449 -3.29 34.03 -11.55
N ALA A 450 -4.03 35.13 -11.70
CA ALA A 450 -5.46 35.12 -11.99
C ALA A 450 -5.81 35.31 -13.49
N SER A 451 -5.10 36.19 -14.21
CA SER A 451 -5.29 36.38 -15.66
C SER A 451 -4.60 35.28 -16.47
N LEU A 452 -5.19 34.87 -17.60
CA LEU A 452 -4.61 33.88 -18.49
C LEU A 452 -3.27 34.33 -19.08
N ALA A 453 -3.13 35.62 -19.42
CA ALA A 453 -1.88 36.19 -19.92
C ALA A 453 -0.72 36.05 -18.91
N ALA A 454 -0.97 36.37 -17.63
CA ALA A 454 0.02 36.17 -16.56
C ALA A 454 0.33 34.69 -16.34
N VAL A 455 -0.67 33.80 -16.41
CA VAL A 455 -0.48 32.35 -16.25
C VAL A 455 0.40 31.75 -17.35
N LEU A 456 0.21 32.17 -18.61
CA LEU A 456 1.05 31.75 -19.74
C LEU A 456 2.49 32.23 -19.59
N ARG A 457 2.68 33.49 -19.16
CA ARG A 457 3.99 34.09 -18.92
C ARG A 457 4.74 33.37 -17.79
N ASP A 458 4.10 33.22 -16.64
CA ASP A 458 4.72 32.59 -15.48
C ASP A 458 5.12 31.12 -15.75
N GLY A 459 4.31 30.38 -16.53
CA GLY A 459 4.71 29.05 -17.00
C GLY A 459 6.03 29.04 -17.79
N ALA A 460 6.23 30.01 -18.68
CA ALA A 460 7.49 30.16 -19.43
C ALA A 460 8.63 30.59 -18.50
N ASP A 461 8.40 31.55 -17.61
CA ASP A 461 9.42 32.07 -16.67
C ASP A 461 9.92 30.97 -15.72
N LYS A 462 9.01 30.15 -15.16
CA LYS A 462 9.40 29.01 -14.30
C LYS A 462 10.16 27.93 -15.05
N ALA A 463 9.88 27.74 -16.34
CA ALA A 463 10.71 26.87 -17.17
C ALA A 463 12.09 27.48 -17.43
N HIS A 464 12.19 28.78 -17.70
CA HIS A 464 13.49 29.46 -17.86
C HIS A 464 14.37 29.33 -16.61
N GLU A 465 13.79 29.52 -15.43
CA GLU A 465 14.49 29.28 -14.16
C GLU A 465 14.97 27.82 -14.05
N ALA A 466 14.12 26.84 -14.34
CA ALA A 466 14.48 25.42 -14.28
C ALA A 466 15.54 25.02 -15.33
N ILE A 467 15.51 25.62 -16.52
CA ILE A 467 16.53 25.44 -17.59
C ILE A 467 17.88 26.00 -17.11
N GLY A 468 17.87 27.20 -16.52
CA GLY A 468 19.06 27.84 -15.97
C GLY A 468 19.71 27.03 -14.85
N ASP A 469 18.91 26.54 -13.89
CA ASP A 469 19.37 25.64 -12.81
C ASP A 469 20.08 24.38 -13.31
N LEU A 470 19.67 23.90 -14.49
CA LEU A 470 20.21 22.70 -15.13
C LEU A 470 21.38 23.01 -16.07
N GLY A 471 21.87 24.26 -16.07
CA GLY A 471 23.03 24.69 -16.85
C GLY A 471 22.79 24.68 -18.37
N ARG A 472 21.54 24.86 -18.81
CA ARG A 472 21.18 24.95 -20.23
C ARG A 472 20.98 26.39 -20.66
N LEU A 473 21.17 26.66 -21.96
CA LEU A 473 20.92 27.98 -22.54
C LEU A 473 19.41 28.27 -22.50
N VAL A 474 19.04 29.36 -21.83
CA VAL A 474 17.67 29.85 -21.82
C VAL A 474 17.39 30.54 -23.16
N GLY A 475 16.49 29.97 -23.96
CA GLY A 475 16.02 30.57 -25.21
C GLY A 475 14.86 31.55 -24.97
N ASN A 476 14.47 32.29 -26.02
CA ASN A 476 13.25 33.08 -25.99
C ASN A 476 12.02 32.21 -26.21
N VAL A 477 10.96 32.45 -25.44
CA VAL A 477 9.64 31.84 -25.62
C VAL A 477 8.63 32.96 -25.81
N ASP A 478 8.02 33.01 -26.99
CA ASP A 478 6.99 33.99 -27.30
C ASP A 478 5.74 33.71 -26.46
N VAL A 479 5.42 34.66 -25.57
CA VAL A 479 4.17 34.62 -24.80
C VAL A 479 3.06 35.17 -25.69
N PRO A 480 2.03 34.39 -26.02
CA PRO A 480 0.97 34.83 -26.93
C PRO A 480 0.13 35.94 -26.29
N GLN A 481 -0.39 36.85 -27.12
CA GLN A 481 -1.39 37.83 -26.67
C GLN A 481 -2.73 37.14 -26.38
N VAL A 482 -3.43 37.61 -25.35
CA VAL A 482 -4.74 37.11 -24.95
C VAL A 482 -5.76 38.24 -25.11
N GLU A 483 -6.88 37.95 -25.78
CA GLU A 483 -7.98 38.89 -25.98
C GLU A 483 -9.27 38.35 -25.35
N GLY A 484 -10.08 39.25 -24.77
CA GLY A 484 -11.35 38.90 -24.13
C GLY A 484 -11.21 38.37 -22.70
N GLU A 485 -10.15 38.76 -21.99
CA GLU A 485 -10.03 38.47 -20.56
C GLU A 485 -11.10 39.21 -19.73
N TYR A 486 -11.37 38.66 -18.55
CA TYR A 486 -12.32 39.21 -17.59
C TYR A 486 -11.57 39.64 -16.31
N ASP A 487 -12.21 40.46 -15.49
CA ASP A 487 -11.69 40.76 -14.15
C ASP A 487 -11.83 39.54 -13.23
N ALA A 488 -10.71 38.92 -12.89
CA ALA A 488 -10.67 37.74 -12.04
C ALA A 488 -10.79 38.07 -10.53
N SER A 489 -10.89 39.34 -10.16
CA SER A 489 -11.07 39.77 -8.77
C SER A 489 -12.42 39.28 -8.20
N PHE A 490 -12.40 38.95 -6.91
CA PHE A 490 -13.59 38.55 -6.17
C PHE A 490 -13.51 39.03 -4.72
N ALA A 491 -14.67 39.24 -4.10
CA ALA A 491 -14.77 39.58 -2.69
C ALA A 491 -14.98 38.32 -1.83
N PRO A 492 -14.41 38.22 -0.62
CA PRO A 492 -14.65 37.07 0.24
C PRO A 492 -16.13 37.00 0.66
N LEU A 493 -16.78 35.89 0.34
CA LEU A 493 -18.15 35.59 0.75
C LEU A 493 -18.21 34.16 1.31
N TRP A 494 -17.97 34.04 2.62
CA TRP A 494 -17.82 32.74 3.28
C TRP A 494 -19.14 32.01 3.51
N TYR A 495 -20.20 32.74 3.84
CA TYR A 495 -21.56 32.21 3.94
C TYR A 495 -22.60 33.32 3.82
N VAL A 496 -23.81 32.96 3.37
CA VAL A 496 -24.97 33.84 3.33
C VAL A 496 -25.83 33.63 4.59
N PRO A 497 -26.04 34.67 5.43
CA PRO A 497 -26.92 34.57 6.59
C PRO A 497 -28.41 34.47 6.20
N GLY A 498 -29.26 34.05 7.13
CA GLY A 498 -30.71 34.01 6.90
C GLY A 498 -31.23 32.79 6.11
N ALA A 499 -30.37 31.79 5.85
CA ALA A 499 -30.77 30.56 5.17
C ALA A 499 -31.83 29.77 5.96
N LYS A 500 -32.96 29.45 5.30
CA LYS A 500 -34.00 28.55 5.83
C LYS A 500 -33.64 27.09 5.60
N SER A 501 -33.20 26.75 4.38
CA SER A 501 -32.62 25.45 4.05
C SER A 501 -31.20 25.29 4.63
N LYS A 502 -30.71 24.05 4.67
CA LYS A 502 -29.32 23.74 5.06
C LYS A 502 -28.34 24.41 4.08
N ALA A 503 -27.28 25.02 4.61
CA ALA A 503 -26.19 25.63 3.85
C ALA A 503 -24.92 24.77 4.00
N PHE A 504 -24.64 23.96 2.99
CA PHE A 504 -23.58 22.95 3.04
C PHE A 504 -22.20 23.55 2.78
N VAL A 505 -21.21 23.04 3.49
CA VAL A 505 -19.79 23.38 3.35
C VAL A 505 -19.01 22.16 2.86
N ASP A 506 -19.31 20.97 3.40
CA ASP A 506 -18.88 19.68 2.85
C ASP A 506 -20.10 18.96 2.28
N PHE A 507 -20.11 18.81 0.97
CA PHE A 507 -21.21 18.18 0.27
C PHE A 507 -21.26 16.68 0.56
N GLN A 508 -20.14 15.97 0.46
CA GLN A 508 -20.15 14.51 0.48
C GLN A 508 -20.47 13.96 1.88
N ASN A 509 -19.91 14.58 2.93
CA ASN A 509 -20.14 14.18 4.32
C ASN A 509 -21.32 14.90 4.99
N ASP A 510 -22.11 15.65 4.23
CA ASP A 510 -23.31 16.34 4.72
C ASP A 510 -23.03 17.37 5.84
N VAL A 511 -21.87 18.04 5.83
CA VAL A 511 -21.52 19.05 6.83
C VAL A 511 -22.03 20.42 6.40
N HIS A 512 -22.79 21.08 7.29
CA HIS A 512 -23.34 22.42 7.04
C HIS A 512 -22.93 23.42 8.13
N VAL A 513 -23.15 24.72 7.89
CA VAL A 513 -22.72 25.81 8.79
C VAL A 513 -23.09 25.59 10.27
N LYS A 514 -24.29 25.05 10.55
CA LYS A 514 -24.75 24.79 11.92
C LYS A 514 -23.90 23.72 12.65
N ASP A 515 -23.28 22.80 11.92
CA ASP A 515 -22.38 21.79 12.51
C ASP A 515 -21.06 22.44 12.92
N LEU A 516 -20.55 23.37 12.11
CA LEU A 516 -19.36 24.16 12.46
C LEU A 516 -19.65 25.02 13.70
N SER A 517 -20.81 25.68 13.76
CA SER A 517 -21.25 26.41 14.94
C SER A 517 -21.37 25.52 16.19
N LEU A 518 -21.88 24.30 16.04
CA LEU A 518 -21.96 23.33 17.14
C LEU A 518 -20.56 22.93 17.62
N ALA A 519 -19.65 22.60 16.70
CA ALA A 519 -18.28 22.25 17.03
C ALA A 519 -17.58 23.37 17.83
N GLN A 520 -17.75 24.63 17.42
CA GLN A 520 -17.20 25.78 18.17
C GLN A 520 -17.82 25.91 19.57
N ARG A 521 -19.14 25.76 19.71
CA ARG A 521 -19.82 25.78 21.03
C ARG A 521 -19.37 24.64 21.95
N GLU A 522 -18.98 23.51 21.38
CA GLU A 522 -18.44 22.36 22.11
C GLU A 522 -16.90 22.38 22.22
N ALA A 523 -16.30 23.58 22.12
CA ALA A 523 -14.87 23.84 22.32
C ALA A 523 -13.91 23.15 21.32
N MET A 524 -14.40 22.77 20.14
CA MET A 524 -13.59 22.22 19.05
C MET A 524 -12.94 23.33 18.21
N GLY A 525 -12.29 24.30 18.85
CA GLY A 525 -11.82 25.55 18.23
C GLY A 525 -10.65 25.40 17.23
N HIS A 526 -9.86 24.34 17.35
CA HIS A 526 -8.76 24.04 16.42
C HIS A 526 -9.31 23.38 15.14
N VAL A 527 -8.78 23.75 13.96
CA VAL A 527 -9.28 23.25 12.65
C VAL A 527 -9.27 21.72 12.56
N GLU A 528 -8.23 21.07 13.10
CA GLU A 528 -8.12 19.61 13.15
C GLU A 528 -9.17 18.96 14.10
N HIS A 529 -9.60 19.65 15.16
CA HIS A 529 -10.70 19.19 16.03
C HIS A 529 -12.04 19.35 15.33
N THR A 530 -12.31 20.52 14.72
CA THR A 530 -13.53 20.74 13.93
C THR A 530 -13.64 19.72 12.79
N LYS A 531 -12.57 19.44 12.07
CA LYS A 531 -12.50 18.38 11.04
C LYS A 531 -12.93 17.02 11.60
N ARG A 532 -12.31 16.54 12.67
CA ARG A 532 -12.60 15.21 13.26
C ARG A 532 -14.00 15.13 13.86
N TYR A 533 -14.45 16.20 14.49
CA TYR A 533 -15.76 16.28 15.14
C TYR A 533 -16.91 16.31 14.13
N THR A 534 -16.75 17.07 13.05
CA THR A 534 -17.79 17.24 12.02
C THR A 534 -17.67 16.27 10.86
N THR A 535 -16.51 15.63 10.67
CA THR A 535 -16.09 14.87 9.48
C THR A 535 -15.86 15.71 8.22
N GLY A 536 -15.88 17.04 8.32
CA GLY A 536 -15.63 17.95 7.20
C GLY A 536 -14.23 17.80 6.63
N GLY A 537 -14.12 17.62 5.32
CA GLY A 537 -12.86 17.44 4.60
C GLY A 537 -12.25 16.04 4.72
N MET A 538 -13.02 15.04 5.14
CA MET A 538 -12.60 13.63 5.26
C MET A 538 -13.16 12.71 4.18
N ALA A 539 -13.98 13.24 3.26
CA ALA A 539 -14.62 12.46 2.22
C ALA A 539 -13.65 12.07 1.08
N THR A 540 -14.14 11.37 0.05
CA THR A 540 -13.27 10.91 -1.05
C THR A 540 -12.68 12.06 -1.87
N ASP A 541 -13.31 13.22 -1.89
CA ASP A 541 -12.80 14.46 -2.49
C ASP A 541 -11.69 15.13 -1.64
N GLN A 542 -11.50 14.71 -0.38
CA GLN A 542 -10.54 15.24 0.59
C GLN A 542 -10.72 16.75 0.87
N GLY A 543 -11.96 17.24 0.80
CA GLY A 543 -12.30 18.61 1.16
C GLY A 543 -11.81 19.68 0.18
N LYS A 544 -11.52 19.31 -1.08
CA LYS A 544 -11.10 20.23 -2.15
C LYS A 544 -12.01 21.46 -2.27
N LEU A 545 -13.32 21.26 -2.09
CA LEU A 545 -14.31 22.34 -2.18
C LEU A 545 -14.62 23.02 -0.84
N GLY A 546 -14.61 22.24 0.26
CA GLY A 546 -15.16 22.68 1.54
C GLY A 546 -14.15 23.22 2.57
N ASN A 547 -12.86 22.89 2.44
CA ASN A 547 -11.88 23.20 3.49
C ASN A 547 -11.67 24.70 3.67
N VAL A 548 -11.47 25.46 2.59
CA VAL A 548 -11.23 26.91 2.67
C VAL A 548 -12.48 27.65 3.15
N ALA A 549 -13.67 27.23 2.71
CA ALA A 549 -14.93 27.78 3.21
C ALA A 549 -15.11 27.50 4.72
N THR A 550 -14.78 26.28 5.17
CA THR A 550 -14.78 25.92 6.61
C THR A 550 -13.87 26.85 7.41
N ILE A 551 -12.65 27.06 6.92
CA ILE A 551 -11.67 27.94 7.55
C ILE A 551 -12.17 29.39 7.60
N GLY A 552 -12.70 29.92 6.50
CA GLY A 552 -13.23 31.29 6.45
C GLY A 552 -14.43 31.50 7.38
N ILE A 553 -15.33 30.52 7.46
CA ILE A 553 -16.46 30.54 8.40
C ILE A 553 -15.98 30.50 9.86
N MET A 554 -15.02 29.61 10.19
CA MET A 554 -14.45 29.54 11.54
C MET A 554 -13.71 30.83 11.91
N ALA A 555 -12.95 31.41 10.98
CA ALA A 555 -12.26 32.69 11.15
C ALA A 555 -13.25 33.80 11.47
N GLY A 556 -14.34 33.91 10.68
CA GLY A 556 -15.42 34.85 10.94
C GLY A 556 -16.12 34.64 12.29
N MET A 557 -16.38 33.39 12.70
CA MET A 557 -16.97 33.07 14.02
C MET A 557 -16.06 33.49 15.19
N ARG A 558 -14.75 33.48 15.00
CA ARG A 558 -13.75 33.79 16.03
C ARG A 558 -13.24 35.24 15.97
N GLY A 559 -13.56 35.99 14.92
CA GLY A 559 -13.06 37.34 14.70
C GLY A 559 -11.55 37.39 14.41
N VAL A 560 -11.00 36.36 13.78
CA VAL A 560 -9.58 36.23 13.45
C VAL A 560 -9.36 36.09 11.94
N SER A 561 -8.12 36.19 11.48
CA SER A 561 -7.79 35.92 10.08
C SER A 561 -7.88 34.42 9.74
N PRO A 562 -8.19 34.05 8.48
CA PRO A 562 -8.06 32.66 8.02
C PRO A 562 -6.65 32.07 8.24
N ALA A 563 -5.61 32.92 8.21
CA ALA A 563 -4.23 32.53 8.50
C ALA A 563 -4.07 31.91 9.89
N GLU A 564 -4.72 32.47 10.91
CA GLU A 564 -4.65 32.00 12.30
C GLU A 564 -5.38 30.68 12.54
N ILE A 565 -6.41 30.38 11.74
CA ILE A 565 -7.08 29.08 11.78
C ILE A 565 -6.18 28.00 11.18
N GLY A 566 -5.50 28.34 10.08
CA GLY A 566 -4.62 27.45 9.33
C GLY A 566 -5.38 26.34 8.57
N THR A 567 -4.63 25.60 7.76
CA THR A 567 -5.16 24.46 7.01
C THR A 567 -4.99 23.15 7.77
N THR A 568 -5.74 22.12 7.37
CA THR A 568 -5.45 20.75 7.79
C THR A 568 -4.29 20.17 6.98
N THR A 569 -3.72 19.07 7.44
CA THR A 569 -2.56 18.45 6.80
C THR A 569 -2.89 17.90 5.39
N PHE A 570 -2.10 18.26 4.39
CA PHE A 570 -2.16 17.67 3.04
C PHE A 570 -1.39 16.35 3.01
N ARG A 571 -1.99 15.30 2.44
CA ARG A 571 -1.40 13.96 2.37
C ARG A 571 -1.49 13.41 0.94
N PRO A 572 -0.53 12.59 0.50
CA PRO A 572 -0.78 11.67 -0.59
C PRO A 572 -1.93 10.72 -0.21
N PHE A 573 -2.80 10.32 -1.13
CA PHE A 573 -2.80 10.64 -2.56
C PHE A 573 -3.62 11.90 -2.86
N TYR A 574 -3.21 12.71 -3.86
CA TYR A 574 -4.00 13.87 -4.34
C TYR A 574 -5.45 13.46 -4.72
N THR A 575 -5.59 12.35 -5.45
CA THR A 575 -6.85 11.63 -5.68
C THR A 575 -6.67 10.15 -5.34
N PRO A 576 -7.74 9.41 -5.03
CA PRO A 576 -7.64 7.98 -4.74
C PRO A 576 -6.91 7.19 -5.83
N VAL A 577 -6.12 6.20 -5.40
CA VAL A 577 -5.39 5.23 -6.25
C VAL A 577 -5.89 3.83 -5.91
N SER A 578 -6.11 2.98 -6.90
CA SER A 578 -6.58 1.61 -6.65
C SER A 578 -5.52 0.77 -5.93
N PHE A 579 -5.95 -0.18 -5.11
CA PHE A 579 -5.04 -1.12 -4.47
C PHE A 579 -4.35 -2.04 -5.49
N GLY A 580 -5.03 -2.39 -6.58
CA GLY A 580 -4.43 -3.14 -7.68
C GLY A 580 -3.22 -2.42 -8.28
N ALA A 581 -3.35 -1.13 -8.55
CA ALA A 581 -2.25 -0.31 -9.06
C ALA A 581 -1.06 -0.27 -8.07
N MET A 582 -1.34 -0.12 -6.77
CA MET A 582 -0.30 -0.14 -5.72
C MET A 582 0.36 -1.50 -5.53
N ALA A 583 -0.37 -2.60 -5.74
CA ALA A 583 0.19 -3.96 -5.72
C ALA A 583 1.08 -4.21 -6.95
N GLY A 584 0.65 -3.77 -8.13
CA GLY A 584 1.33 -4.02 -9.40
C GLY A 584 1.37 -5.51 -9.72
N THR A 585 2.56 -6.04 -10.00
CA THR A 585 2.76 -7.46 -10.30
C THR A 585 2.85 -8.35 -9.05
N SER A 586 2.94 -7.77 -7.85
CA SER A 586 3.05 -8.49 -6.58
C SER A 586 1.70 -9.06 -6.12
N ARG A 587 1.22 -10.12 -6.78
CA ARG A 587 -0.08 -10.75 -6.53
C ARG A 587 0.02 -12.28 -6.48
N GLY A 588 -0.81 -12.92 -5.66
CA GLY A 588 -0.84 -14.38 -5.53
C GLY A 588 0.54 -14.98 -5.25
N GLU A 589 0.93 -16.00 -6.01
CA GLU A 589 2.24 -16.66 -5.93
C GLU A 589 3.42 -15.73 -6.29
N HIS A 590 3.17 -14.61 -6.99
CA HIS A 590 4.18 -13.60 -7.32
C HIS A 590 4.28 -12.46 -6.29
N SER A 591 3.56 -12.57 -5.16
CA SER A 591 3.66 -11.59 -4.06
C SER A 591 5.06 -11.54 -3.44
N ARG A 592 5.81 -12.64 -3.53
CA ARG A 592 7.21 -12.78 -3.11
C ARG A 592 7.96 -13.73 -4.06
N PRO A 593 9.30 -13.65 -4.15
CA PRO A 593 10.08 -14.62 -4.91
C PRO A 593 9.93 -16.04 -4.34
N VAL A 594 9.95 -17.04 -5.22
CA VAL A 594 10.02 -18.46 -4.85
C VAL A 594 11.44 -18.95 -5.12
N ARG A 595 12.07 -19.57 -4.12
CA ARG A 595 13.39 -20.22 -4.24
C ARG A 595 13.23 -21.73 -4.23
N THR A 596 13.92 -22.40 -5.15
CA THR A 596 13.93 -23.86 -5.27
C THR A 596 15.36 -24.36 -5.19
N SER A 597 15.62 -25.41 -4.41
CA SER A 597 16.96 -25.96 -4.23
C SER A 597 17.47 -26.61 -5.53
N PRO A 598 18.79 -26.84 -5.66
CA PRO A 598 19.34 -27.59 -6.79
C PRO A 598 18.81 -29.03 -6.89
N LEU A 599 18.22 -29.59 -5.83
CA LEU A 599 17.56 -30.90 -5.83
C LEU A 599 16.04 -30.83 -5.98
N HIS A 600 15.45 -29.66 -6.25
CA HIS A 600 14.00 -29.52 -6.32
C HIS A 600 13.38 -30.39 -7.44
N GLY A 601 14.03 -30.43 -8.62
CA GLY A 601 13.61 -31.29 -9.73
C GLY A 601 13.70 -32.77 -9.38
N TRP A 602 14.83 -33.18 -8.81
CA TRP A 602 15.04 -34.53 -8.28
C TRP A 602 13.99 -34.93 -7.22
N ALA A 603 13.72 -34.07 -6.25
CA ALA A 603 12.74 -34.33 -5.19
C ALA A 603 11.33 -34.49 -5.79
N LYS A 604 10.96 -33.61 -6.72
CA LYS A 604 9.67 -33.69 -7.44
C LYS A 604 9.54 -34.97 -8.25
N LYS A 605 10.59 -35.38 -8.97
CA LYS A 605 10.65 -36.65 -9.73
C LYS A 605 10.47 -37.87 -8.82
N ASN A 606 10.93 -37.78 -7.57
CA ASN A 606 10.79 -38.83 -6.56
C ASN A 606 9.52 -38.70 -5.71
N GLY A 607 8.57 -37.83 -6.10
CA GLY A 607 7.24 -37.74 -5.48
C GLY A 607 7.15 -36.81 -4.28
N ALA A 608 8.13 -35.96 -4.02
CA ALA A 608 8.11 -35.06 -2.87
C ALA A 608 6.87 -34.16 -2.82
N VAL A 609 6.30 -34.02 -1.63
CA VAL A 609 5.41 -32.91 -1.28
C VAL A 609 6.24 -31.79 -0.69
N PHE A 610 5.96 -30.53 -1.05
CA PHE A 610 6.78 -29.38 -0.64
C PHE A 610 6.13 -28.55 0.47
N VAL A 611 6.95 -27.93 1.31
CA VAL A 611 6.56 -26.95 2.33
C VAL A 611 7.38 -25.66 2.17
N GLU A 612 6.77 -24.54 2.48
CA GLU A 612 7.44 -23.24 2.47
C GLU A 612 8.28 -23.02 3.74
N SER A 613 9.52 -22.58 3.57
CA SER A 613 10.42 -22.19 4.65
C SER A 613 11.13 -20.89 4.27
N GLY A 614 10.62 -19.76 4.76
CA GLY A 614 11.00 -18.44 4.25
C GLY A 614 10.59 -18.31 2.77
N LEU A 615 11.56 -18.05 1.89
CA LEU A 615 11.34 -18.03 0.43
C LEU A 615 11.54 -19.40 -0.23
N TRP A 616 12.02 -20.41 0.50
CA TRP A 616 12.35 -21.72 -0.06
C TRP A 616 11.17 -22.68 -0.07
N TYR A 617 11.04 -23.47 -1.14
CA TYR A 617 10.23 -24.67 -1.17
C TYR A 617 11.11 -25.89 -0.88
N ARG A 618 10.91 -26.51 0.28
CA ARG A 618 11.66 -27.68 0.76
C ARG A 618 10.83 -28.94 0.64
N SER A 619 11.45 -30.07 0.32
CA SER A 619 10.79 -31.38 0.37
C SER A 619 10.37 -31.71 1.80
N SER A 620 9.06 -31.83 2.02
CA SER A 620 8.43 -32.03 3.31
C SER A 620 8.37 -33.52 3.68
N TRP A 621 7.87 -34.36 2.77
CA TRP A 621 7.88 -35.82 2.85
C TRP A 621 7.72 -36.44 1.44
N PHE A 622 7.93 -37.75 1.33
CA PHE A 622 7.91 -38.55 0.10
C PHE A 622 6.89 -39.69 0.22
N PRO A 623 5.62 -39.47 -0.18
CA PRO A 623 4.57 -40.49 -0.12
C PRO A 623 4.82 -41.67 -1.08
N ARG A 624 4.31 -42.84 -0.72
CA ARG A 624 4.22 -44.05 -1.56
C ARG A 624 2.77 -44.47 -1.75
N ASP A 625 2.52 -45.25 -2.80
CA ASP A 625 1.21 -45.82 -3.07
C ASP A 625 0.70 -46.64 -1.87
N GLY A 626 -0.55 -46.36 -1.47
CA GLY A 626 -1.20 -46.99 -0.32
C GLY A 626 -1.15 -46.18 0.97
N GLU A 627 -0.29 -45.16 1.06
CA GLU A 627 -0.24 -44.23 2.20
C GLU A 627 -1.31 -43.14 2.05
N LYS A 628 -2.22 -43.05 3.03
CA LYS A 628 -3.39 -42.16 2.99
C LYS A 628 -3.13 -40.83 3.69
N THR A 629 -2.17 -40.79 4.60
CA THR A 629 -1.85 -39.59 5.39
C THR A 629 -0.38 -39.24 5.27
N TRP A 630 -0.04 -37.95 5.42
CA TRP A 630 1.35 -37.50 5.47
C TRP A 630 2.15 -38.20 6.57
N ARG A 631 1.49 -38.51 7.70
CA ARG A 631 2.13 -39.16 8.86
C ARG A 631 2.58 -40.58 8.55
N GLU A 632 1.80 -41.36 7.80
CA GLU A 632 2.20 -42.72 7.40
C GLU A 632 3.51 -42.72 6.61
N ALA A 633 3.67 -41.76 5.68
CA ALA A 633 4.90 -41.59 4.91
C ALA A 633 6.08 -41.19 5.80
N VAL A 634 5.87 -40.20 6.68
CA VAL A 634 6.91 -39.73 7.62
C VAL A 634 7.32 -40.82 8.60
N ASP A 635 6.37 -41.59 9.14
CA ASP A 635 6.65 -42.68 10.07
C ASP A 635 7.50 -43.76 9.40
N ARG A 636 7.16 -44.14 8.16
CA ARG A 636 7.97 -45.05 7.35
C ARG A 636 9.38 -44.48 7.10
N GLU A 637 9.50 -43.22 6.73
CA GLU A 637 10.79 -42.56 6.48
C GLU A 637 11.68 -42.64 7.72
N VAL A 638 11.16 -42.23 8.88
CA VAL A 638 11.88 -42.26 10.17
C VAL A 638 12.33 -43.68 10.50
N LEU A 639 11.42 -44.66 10.48
CA LEU A 639 11.74 -46.05 10.77
C LEU A 639 12.79 -46.61 9.80
N ASN A 640 12.70 -46.26 8.51
CA ASN A 640 13.69 -46.68 7.52
C ASN A 640 15.07 -46.06 7.79
N ILE A 641 15.15 -44.79 8.17
CA ILE A 641 16.43 -44.13 8.51
C ILE A 641 17.07 -44.80 9.74
N ARG A 642 16.27 -45.11 10.76
CA ARG A 642 16.74 -45.78 11.99
C ARG A 642 17.28 -47.21 11.73
N ALA A 643 16.73 -47.91 10.73
CA ALA A 643 17.08 -49.30 10.39
C ALA A 643 18.11 -49.44 9.25
N ASN A 644 18.08 -48.52 8.28
CA ASN A 644 18.82 -48.56 7.02
C ASN A 644 19.58 -47.26 6.80
N ALA A 645 19.13 -46.44 5.85
CA ALA A 645 19.64 -45.11 5.55
C ALA A 645 18.56 -44.29 4.84
N GLY A 646 18.71 -42.97 4.86
CA GLY A 646 17.95 -42.08 4.00
C GLY A 646 18.76 -40.90 3.49
N ILE A 647 18.28 -40.27 2.42
CA ILE A 647 18.83 -39.04 1.84
C ILE A 647 17.83 -37.89 2.00
N CYS A 648 18.32 -36.74 2.47
CA CYS A 648 17.53 -35.51 2.64
C CYS A 648 18.27 -34.31 2.04
N ASP A 649 17.51 -33.44 1.37
CA ASP A 649 18.02 -32.20 0.82
C ASP A 649 18.19 -31.13 1.92
N VAL A 650 19.45 -30.80 2.18
CA VAL A 650 19.87 -29.74 3.12
C VAL A 650 20.56 -28.59 2.39
N SER A 651 20.39 -28.49 1.07
CA SER A 651 20.98 -27.43 0.23
C SER A 651 20.51 -26.03 0.62
N THR A 652 19.40 -25.90 1.37
CA THR A 652 18.85 -24.59 1.77
C THR A 652 19.55 -23.96 2.97
N LEU A 653 20.43 -24.67 3.69
CA LEU A 653 21.22 -24.07 4.78
C LEU A 653 22.06 -22.91 4.25
N GLY A 654 22.25 -21.85 5.03
CA GLY A 654 23.20 -20.80 4.67
C GLY A 654 24.61 -21.37 4.65
N LYS A 655 25.43 -20.96 3.69
CA LYS A 655 26.82 -21.40 3.56
C LYS A 655 27.70 -20.19 3.32
N ILE A 656 28.74 -20.04 4.13
CA ILE A 656 29.67 -18.92 4.07
C ILE A 656 31.10 -19.46 4.07
N GLU A 657 31.85 -19.12 3.03
CA GLU A 657 33.29 -19.37 2.96
C GLU A 657 34.00 -18.22 3.67
N ILE A 658 34.89 -18.52 4.60
CA ILE A 658 35.61 -17.53 5.41
C ILE A 658 37.11 -17.81 5.29
N PHE A 659 37.86 -16.78 4.90
CA PHE A 659 39.26 -16.83 4.55
C PHE A 659 40.08 -15.81 5.35
N GLY A 660 41.38 -16.07 5.49
CA GLY A 660 42.36 -15.11 5.99
C GLY A 660 43.04 -15.54 7.28
N LYS A 661 44.14 -14.85 7.62
CA LYS A 661 44.99 -15.17 8.78
C LYS A 661 44.26 -15.06 10.11
N ASP A 662 43.33 -14.12 10.19
CA ASP A 662 42.56 -13.85 11.41
C ASP A 662 41.18 -14.50 11.41
N ALA A 663 40.85 -15.35 10.42
CA ALA A 663 39.54 -16.00 10.33
C ALA A 663 39.17 -16.79 11.60
N ALA A 664 40.13 -17.50 12.19
CA ALA A 664 39.90 -18.25 13.43
C ALA A 664 39.63 -17.34 14.63
N GLU A 665 40.30 -16.19 14.71
CA GLU A 665 40.08 -15.19 15.76
C GLU A 665 38.74 -14.48 15.57
N PHE A 666 38.39 -14.10 14.33
CA PHE A 666 37.11 -13.53 13.99
C PHE A 666 35.95 -14.46 14.41
N LEU A 667 35.99 -15.73 14.00
CA LEU A 667 35.02 -16.74 14.43
C LEU A 667 34.97 -16.93 15.94
N ASN A 668 36.12 -16.83 16.60
CA ASN A 668 36.21 -16.90 18.05
C ASN A 668 35.55 -15.70 18.74
N ARG A 669 35.43 -14.53 18.10
CA ARG A 669 34.69 -13.39 18.67
C ARG A 669 33.19 -13.44 18.37
N VAL A 670 32.81 -13.98 17.20
CA VAL A 670 31.41 -14.10 16.75
C VAL A 670 30.66 -15.19 17.53
N TYR A 671 31.23 -16.39 17.61
CA TYR A 671 30.60 -17.49 18.33
C TYR A 671 30.83 -17.37 19.84
N SER A 672 29.91 -17.91 20.65
CA SER A 672 30.06 -17.98 22.11
C SER A 672 31.07 -19.04 22.58
N ASN A 673 31.19 -20.14 21.85
CA ASN A 673 32.19 -21.18 22.07
C ASN A 673 33.53 -20.87 21.40
N ALA A 674 34.57 -21.64 21.74
CA ALA A 674 35.93 -21.39 21.23
C ALA A 674 36.11 -21.92 19.80
N PHE A 675 36.85 -21.17 18.97
CA PHE A 675 37.19 -21.58 17.58
C PHE A 675 38.70 -21.58 17.27
N LEU A 676 39.51 -20.84 18.01
CA LEU A 676 40.96 -20.67 17.77
C LEU A 676 41.73 -21.98 17.58
N LYS A 677 41.41 -23.01 18.37
CA LYS A 677 42.11 -24.31 18.38
C LYS A 677 41.38 -25.41 17.62
N LEU A 678 40.40 -25.08 16.76
CA LEU A 678 39.75 -26.08 15.92
C LEU A 678 40.79 -26.65 14.93
N PRO A 679 41.08 -27.97 14.93
CA PRO A 679 42.04 -28.54 13.99
C PRO A 679 41.54 -28.48 12.55
N VAL A 680 42.47 -28.39 11.58
CA VAL A 680 42.14 -28.60 10.17
C VAL A 680 41.57 -30.01 9.99
N GLY A 681 40.56 -30.14 9.13
CA GLY A 681 39.85 -31.39 8.91
C GLY A 681 38.72 -31.65 9.91
N LYS A 682 38.43 -30.70 10.82
CA LYS A 682 37.39 -30.82 11.85
C LYS A 682 36.32 -29.75 11.75
N ALA A 683 35.14 -30.12 12.21
CA ALA A 683 33.96 -29.27 12.32
C ALA A 683 33.59 -29.03 13.79
N ARG A 684 32.93 -27.91 14.05
CA ARG A 684 32.42 -27.56 15.37
C ARG A 684 31.09 -26.85 15.25
N TYR A 685 30.09 -27.36 15.97
CA TYR A 685 28.83 -26.67 16.18
C TYR A 685 29.05 -25.44 17.07
N GLY A 686 28.44 -24.31 16.74
CA GLY A 686 28.60 -23.04 17.45
C GLY A 686 27.29 -22.28 17.60
N LEU A 687 27.22 -21.48 18.67
CA LEU A 687 26.08 -20.59 18.96
C LEU A 687 26.50 -19.14 18.82
N MET A 688 25.87 -18.42 17.90
CA MET A 688 25.98 -16.97 17.79
C MET A 688 24.96 -16.33 18.72
N LEU A 689 25.36 -15.28 19.44
CA LEU A 689 24.45 -14.56 20.32
C LEU A 689 24.27 -13.13 19.83
N ARG A 690 23.16 -12.52 20.19
CA ARG A 690 23.02 -11.06 20.15
C ARG A 690 23.75 -10.44 21.34
N GLU A 691 24.00 -9.14 21.28
CA GLU A 691 24.61 -8.39 22.39
C GLU A 691 23.87 -8.57 23.72
N ASP A 692 22.54 -8.77 23.69
CA ASP A 692 21.70 -8.98 24.87
C ASP A 692 21.84 -10.37 25.52
N GLY A 693 22.61 -11.27 24.92
CA GLY A 693 22.91 -12.61 25.42
C GLY A 693 21.94 -13.71 24.97
N MET A 694 20.94 -13.38 24.15
CA MET A 694 20.03 -14.36 23.55
C MET A 694 20.66 -15.02 22.33
N ILE A 695 20.24 -16.24 22.02
CA ILE A 695 20.69 -16.94 20.81
C ILE A 695 20.19 -16.18 19.58
N TYR A 696 21.13 -15.89 18.68
CA TYR A 696 20.87 -15.23 17.41
C TYR A 696 20.65 -16.25 16.30
N ASP A 697 21.65 -17.13 16.09
CA ASP A 697 21.62 -18.25 15.15
C ASP A 697 22.61 -19.31 15.62
N ASP A 698 22.57 -20.48 14.99
CA ASP A 698 23.46 -21.59 15.26
C ASP A 698 23.92 -22.26 13.96
N GLY A 699 24.90 -23.15 14.07
CA GLY A 699 25.32 -23.95 12.94
C GLY A 699 26.70 -24.54 13.11
N THR A 700 27.18 -25.20 12.07
CA THR A 700 28.47 -25.90 12.11
C THR A 700 29.49 -25.17 11.25
N THR A 701 30.65 -24.89 11.83
CA THR A 701 31.78 -24.34 11.07
C THR A 701 32.90 -25.38 10.98
N SER A 702 33.33 -25.66 9.75
CA SER A 702 34.37 -26.62 9.40
C SER A 702 35.65 -25.91 9.03
N ARG A 703 36.80 -26.37 9.54
CA ARG A 703 38.11 -25.83 9.16
C ARG A 703 38.73 -26.69 8.07
N LEU A 704 38.78 -26.18 6.84
CA LEU A 704 39.24 -26.92 5.65
C LEU A 704 40.74 -26.73 5.39
N SER A 705 41.31 -25.59 5.78
CA SER A 705 42.76 -25.35 5.84
C SER A 705 43.09 -24.38 6.98
N ASP A 706 44.35 -23.99 7.14
CA ASP A 706 44.76 -23.08 8.20
C ASP A 706 44.02 -21.74 8.16
N GLU A 707 43.74 -21.24 6.95
CA GLU A 707 43.10 -19.94 6.68
C GLU A 707 41.75 -20.10 5.95
N HIS A 708 41.13 -21.29 5.95
CA HIS A 708 39.86 -21.52 5.25
C HIS A 708 38.85 -22.25 6.12
N PHE A 709 37.73 -21.58 6.39
CA PHE A 709 36.59 -22.11 7.12
C PHE A 709 35.34 -22.12 6.25
N PHE A 710 34.49 -23.12 6.46
CA PHE A 710 33.18 -23.25 5.84
C PHE A 710 32.12 -23.29 6.93
N MET A 711 31.35 -22.21 7.04
CA MET A 711 30.28 -22.05 8.01
C MET A 711 28.94 -22.44 7.39
N THR A 712 28.19 -23.30 8.07
CA THR A 712 26.76 -23.49 7.82
C THR A 712 25.95 -22.73 8.85
N THR A 713 24.86 -22.10 8.41
CA THR A 713 23.89 -21.38 9.23
C THR A 713 22.50 -21.96 8.99
N THR A 714 21.53 -21.54 9.78
CA THR A 714 20.16 -21.95 9.51
C THR A 714 19.63 -21.40 8.18
N THR A 715 18.62 -22.07 7.58
CA THR A 715 18.08 -21.70 6.26
C THR A 715 17.48 -20.30 6.19
N ALA A 716 16.73 -19.91 7.22
CA ALA A 716 15.98 -18.65 7.19
C ALA A 716 16.85 -17.43 7.52
N TYR A 717 17.93 -17.59 8.29
CA TYR A 717 18.80 -16.50 8.77
C TYR A 717 20.10 -16.36 7.98
N ALA A 718 20.26 -17.06 6.86
CA ALA A 718 21.49 -17.04 6.07
C ALA A 718 21.91 -15.61 5.64
N GLY A 719 20.95 -14.77 5.24
CA GLY A 719 21.23 -13.39 4.83
C GLY A 719 21.54 -12.47 6.01
N GLU A 720 20.82 -12.66 7.11
CA GLU A 720 20.98 -11.93 8.36
C GLU A 720 22.34 -12.22 9.00
N VAL A 721 22.77 -13.49 9.05
CA VAL A 721 24.11 -13.87 9.52
C VAL A 721 25.19 -13.26 8.64
N MET A 722 25.07 -13.33 7.30
CA MET A 722 26.04 -12.67 6.40
C MET A 722 26.14 -11.16 6.69
N THR A 723 25.00 -10.48 6.85
CA THR A 723 24.96 -9.06 7.21
C THR A 723 25.59 -8.79 8.58
N HIS A 724 25.38 -9.68 9.55
CA HIS A 724 25.98 -9.59 10.87
C HIS A 724 27.51 -9.75 10.82
N LEU A 725 28.03 -10.69 10.04
CA LEU A 725 29.47 -10.85 9.84
C LEU A 725 30.09 -9.62 9.16
N GLU A 726 29.42 -9.05 8.15
CA GLU A 726 29.84 -7.79 7.51
C GLU A 726 29.92 -6.64 8.52
N PHE A 727 28.91 -6.49 9.37
CA PHE A 727 28.95 -5.50 10.45
C PHE A 727 30.12 -5.74 11.41
N CYS A 728 30.34 -6.99 11.83
CA CYS A 728 31.44 -7.33 12.73
C CYS A 728 32.81 -7.02 12.11
N ALA A 729 33.01 -7.37 10.84
CA ALA A 729 34.26 -7.14 10.15
C ALA A 729 34.47 -5.65 9.84
N GLN A 730 33.47 -4.94 9.31
CA GLN A 730 33.65 -3.55 8.87
C GLN A 730 33.61 -2.53 10.02
N VAL A 731 32.86 -2.81 11.09
CA VAL A 731 32.60 -1.83 12.15
C VAL A 731 33.30 -2.21 13.46
N LEU A 732 33.17 -3.47 13.90
CA LEU A 732 33.70 -3.88 15.21
C LEU A 732 35.21 -4.16 15.13
N TRP A 733 35.65 -4.85 14.09
CA TRP A 733 37.03 -5.32 13.94
C TRP A 733 37.60 -5.14 12.53
N PRO A 734 37.66 -3.89 12.02
CA PRO A 734 38.16 -3.58 10.66
C PRO A 734 39.63 -3.93 10.44
N ASP A 735 40.40 -4.15 11.51
CA ASP A 735 41.83 -4.45 11.45
C ASP A 735 42.13 -5.96 11.27
N LEU A 736 41.13 -6.86 11.39
CA LEU A 736 41.35 -8.30 11.21
C LEU A 736 41.49 -8.65 9.72
N ASP A 737 42.50 -9.47 9.37
CA ASP A 737 42.64 -10.06 8.04
C ASP A 737 41.66 -11.22 7.86
N VAL A 738 40.40 -10.86 7.56
CA VAL A 738 39.31 -11.79 7.28
C VAL A 738 38.53 -11.35 6.05
N ARG A 739 38.19 -12.30 5.18
CA ARG A 739 37.34 -12.11 4.02
C ARG A 739 36.35 -13.25 3.94
N PHE A 740 35.12 -12.98 3.53
CA PHE A 740 34.14 -14.03 3.41
C PHE A 740 33.16 -13.76 2.29
N VAL A 741 32.54 -14.82 1.81
CA VAL A 741 31.57 -14.76 0.72
C VAL A 741 30.48 -15.80 0.98
N SER A 742 29.23 -15.43 0.70
CA SER A 742 28.15 -16.43 0.72
C SER A 742 28.34 -17.40 -0.45
N SER A 743 28.41 -18.68 -0.13
CA SER A 743 28.41 -19.78 -1.09
C SER A 743 27.13 -20.62 -0.97
N SER A 744 26.05 -20.07 -0.40
CA SER A 744 24.79 -20.78 -0.12
C SER A 744 24.24 -21.48 -1.37
N ASP A 745 24.28 -20.78 -2.50
CA ASP A 745 23.68 -21.24 -3.77
C ASP A 745 24.70 -21.99 -4.66
N GLN A 746 25.98 -21.99 -4.27
CA GLN A 746 27.04 -22.69 -5.00
C GLN A 746 27.00 -24.21 -4.80
N TRP A 747 26.43 -24.67 -3.69
CA TRP A 747 26.51 -26.06 -3.25
C TRP A 747 25.13 -26.70 -3.14
N ALA A 748 24.94 -27.82 -3.85
CA ALA A 748 23.95 -28.81 -3.50
C ALA A 748 24.48 -29.64 -2.33
N GLN A 749 23.68 -29.86 -1.30
CA GLN A 749 24.12 -30.58 -0.10
C GLN A 749 23.06 -31.57 0.35
N MET A 750 23.48 -32.82 0.55
CA MET A 750 22.61 -33.95 0.86
C MET A 750 23.06 -34.58 2.17
N SER A 751 22.15 -34.70 3.14
CA SER A 751 22.36 -35.49 4.35
C SER A 751 22.02 -36.94 4.06
N VAL A 752 23.00 -37.84 4.16
CA VAL A 752 22.82 -39.29 4.11
C VAL A 752 22.96 -39.83 5.53
N ALA A 753 21.84 -40.25 6.13
CA ALA A 753 21.76 -40.59 7.55
C ALA A 753 21.21 -42.02 7.77
N GLY A 754 21.75 -42.72 8.76
CA GLY A 754 21.37 -44.08 9.16
C GLY A 754 22.58 -45.01 9.34
N PRO A 755 22.42 -46.16 10.00
CA PRO A 755 23.53 -47.09 10.26
C PRO A 755 24.22 -47.60 8.98
N LYS A 756 23.54 -47.57 7.83
CA LYS A 756 24.12 -47.98 6.54
C LYS A 756 24.69 -46.83 5.72
N ALA A 757 24.72 -45.59 6.23
CA ALA A 757 25.17 -44.43 5.47
C ALA A 757 26.61 -44.56 4.95
N ARG A 758 27.55 -45.04 5.79
CA ARG A 758 28.96 -45.18 5.42
C ARG A 758 29.18 -46.18 4.29
N ILE A 759 28.69 -47.41 4.45
CA ILE A 759 28.81 -48.47 3.42
C ILE A 759 28.16 -48.10 2.08
N ILE A 760 27.14 -47.23 2.08
CA ILE A 760 26.57 -46.69 0.84
C ILE A 760 27.52 -45.67 0.21
N LEU A 761 28.08 -44.75 1.02
CA LEU A 761 28.97 -43.72 0.52
C LEU A 761 30.34 -44.26 0.07
N GLU A 762 30.84 -45.34 0.67
CA GLU A 762 32.05 -46.05 0.22
C GLU A 762 31.92 -46.59 -1.22
N GLN A 763 30.69 -46.80 -1.71
CA GLN A 763 30.48 -47.19 -3.10
C GLN A 763 30.63 -46.04 -4.10
N ILE A 764 30.60 -44.78 -3.64
CA ILE A 764 30.65 -43.60 -4.52
C ILE A 764 31.85 -42.67 -4.23
N ILE A 765 32.42 -42.72 -3.03
CA ILE A 765 33.60 -41.94 -2.61
C ILE A 765 34.85 -42.80 -2.80
N GLU A 766 35.90 -42.25 -3.41
CA GLU A 766 37.18 -42.94 -3.62
C GLU A 766 38.09 -42.89 -2.39
N ASP A 767 38.04 -41.79 -1.64
CA ASP A 767 38.82 -41.63 -0.42
C ASP A 767 38.35 -42.54 0.73
N ASP A 768 39.27 -42.92 1.62
CA ASP A 768 38.98 -43.72 2.80
C ASP A 768 38.12 -42.95 3.81
N ILE A 769 36.87 -43.38 3.97
CA ILE A 769 35.90 -42.82 4.91
C ILE A 769 35.57 -43.79 6.05
N SER A 770 36.47 -44.72 6.39
CA SER A 770 36.37 -45.57 7.59
C SER A 770 36.23 -44.74 8.87
N ASP A 771 35.85 -45.38 9.99
CA ASP A 771 35.68 -44.65 11.25
C ASP A 771 36.99 -44.03 11.73
N GLU A 772 38.10 -44.75 11.56
CA GLU A 772 39.44 -44.34 11.89
C GLU A 772 39.92 -43.17 11.01
N ALA A 773 39.68 -43.24 9.70
CA ALA A 773 40.11 -42.20 8.76
C ALA A 773 39.21 -40.97 8.76
N PHE A 774 37.92 -41.14 9.09
CA PHE A 774 36.92 -40.08 9.11
C PHE A 774 36.04 -40.13 10.38
N PRO A 775 36.62 -39.84 11.57
CA PRO A 775 35.92 -39.88 12.85
C PRO A 775 34.83 -38.79 12.95
N PHE A 776 33.96 -38.84 13.96
CA PHE A 776 32.88 -37.86 14.13
C PHE A 776 33.39 -36.40 14.09
N LEU A 777 32.59 -35.51 13.51
CA LEU A 777 32.94 -34.11 13.22
C LEU A 777 34.16 -33.92 12.32
N SER A 778 34.49 -34.89 11.46
CA SER A 778 35.48 -34.69 10.39
C SER A 778 34.85 -33.96 9.20
N ALA A 779 35.65 -33.13 8.53
CA ALA A 779 35.24 -32.33 7.38
C ALA A 779 36.42 -32.14 6.42
N ARG A 780 36.30 -32.59 5.17
CA ARG A 780 37.35 -32.42 4.15
C ARG A 780 36.80 -32.49 2.73
N GLU A 781 37.61 -32.06 1.77
CA GLU A 781 37.38 -32.36 0.35
C GLU A 781 37.64 -33.84 0.07
N VAL A 782 36.76 -34.48 -0.70
CA VAL A 782 36.87 -35.86 -1.13
C VAL A 782 36.65 -35.99 -2.64
N LEU A 783 37.17 -37.07 -3.23
CA LEU A 783 36.94 -37.42 -4.62
C LEU A 783 35.81 -38.44 -4.76
N LEU A 784 34.80 -38.12 -5.57
CA LEU A 784 33.78 -39.09 -5.98
C LEU A 784 34.25 -39.87 -7.20
N LYS A 785 33.76 -41.10 -7.34
CA LYS A 785 33.98 -41.92 -8.53
C LYS A 785 33.58 -41.15 -9.78
N GLY A 786 34.48 -41.11 -10.76
CA GLY A 786 34.32 -40.29 -11.96
C GLY A 786 34.96 -38.90 -11.88
N GLY A 787 35.73 -38.62 -10.81
CA GLY A 787 36.63 -37.46 -10.73
C GLY A 787 35.99 -36.16 -10.21
N LEU A 788 34.74 -36.20 -9.74
CA LEU A 788 34.07 -35.02 -9.18
C LEU A 788 34.54 -34.77 -7.74
N LYS A 789 35.07 -33.57 -7.48
CA LYS A 789 35.39 -33.12 -6.12
C LYS A 789 34.11 -32.78 -5.36
N ALA A 790 33.99 -33.35 -4.16
CA ALA A 790 32.92 -33.08 -3.21
C ALA A 790 33.51 -32.64 -1.87
N ARG A 791 32.69 -32.09 -0.99
CA ARG A 791 33.03 -31.93 0.42
C ARG A 791 32.19 -32.87 1.24
N LEU A 792 32.84 -33.57 2.16
CA LEU A 792 32.20 -34.51 3.06
C LEU A 792 32.29 -33.98 4.48
N PHE A 793 31.18 -34.03 5.20
CA PHE A 793 31.09 -33.63 6.59
C PHE A 793 30.44 -34.74 7.42
N ARG A 794 31.11 -35.27 8.45
CA ARG A 794 30.51 -36.25 9.38
C ARG A 794 29.78 -35.53 10.50
N ILE A 795 28.62 -34.96 10.16
CA ILE A 795 27.73 -34.22 11.03
C ILE A 795 26.36 -34.91 11.00
N SER A 796 25.63 -34.88 12.11
CA SER A 796 24.32 -35.51 12.23
C SER A 796 23.33 -34.61 12.95
N PHE A 797 22.18 -34.39 12.31
CA PHE A 797 21.00 -33.78 12.93
C PHE A 797 19.87 -34.81 13.19
N SER A 798 20.12 -36.10 12.90
CA SER A 798 19.17 -37.20 13.13
C SER A 798 19.49 -38.03 14.38
N GLY A 799 20.71 -37.91 14.90
CA GLY A 799 21.24 -38.76 15.97
C GLY A 799 21.71 -40.14 15.50
N GLU A 800 21.60 -40.46 14.21
CA GLU A 800 22.25 -41.62 13.60
C GLU A 800 23.64 -41.25 13.07
N LEU A 801 24.44 -42.25 12.71
CA LEU A 801 25.57 -42.06 11.79
C LEU A 801 25.07 -41.31 10.55
N ALA A 802 25.73 -40.20 10.22
CA ALA A 802 25.33 -39.38 9.09
C ALA A 802 26.53 -38.66 8.47
N PHE A 803 26.39 -38.39 7.18
CA PHE A 803 27.32 -37.61 6.39
C PHE A 803 26.55 -36.62 5.54
N GLU A 804 27.05 -35.39 5.47
CA GLU A 804 26.59 -34.42 4.50
C GLU A 804 27.57 -34.37 3.33
N VAL A 805 27.06 -34.64 2.12
CA VAL A 805 27.82 -34.58 0.87
C VAL A 805 27.46 -33.30 0.16
N ALA A 806 28.41 -32.38 0.02
CA ALA A 806 28.24 -31.15 -0.74
C ALA A 806 28.98 -31.24 -2.09
N VAL A 807 28.26 -30.94 -3.18
CA VAL A 807 28.80 -30.90 -4.55
C VAL A 807 28.38 -29.58 -5.22
N PRO A 808 29.09 -29.12 -6.27
CA PRO A 808 28.64 -27.95 -7.01
C PRO A 808 27.19 -28.13 -7.47
N ALA A 809 26.37 -27.08 -7.33
CA ALA A 809 24.91 -27.17 -7.40
C ALA A 809 24.37 -27.90 -8.65
N ASN A 810 25.01 -27.72 -9.80
CA ASN A 810 24.65 -28.35 -11.08
C ASN A 810 24.81 -29.88 -11.10
N TYR A 811 25.56 -30.47 -10.17
CA TYR A 811 25.73 -31.93 -10.05
C TYR A 811 24.80 -32.55 -8.99
N GLY A 812 24.02 -31.74 -8.26
CA GLY A 812 23.21 -32.19 -7.13
C GLY A 812 22.30 -33.38 -7.46
N GLU A 813 21.50 -33.27 -8.53
CA GLU A 813 20.57 -34.34 -8.92
C GLU A 813 21.29 -35.63 -9.34
N ALA A 814 22.37 -35.52 -10.11
CA ALA A 814 23.12 -36.67 -10.59
C ALA A 814 23.77 -37.44 -9.43
N VAL A 815 24.31 -36.71 -8.45
CA VAL A 815 24.92 -37.31 -7.25
C VAL A 815 23.84 -37.90 -6.33
N ALA A 816 22.68 -37.27 -6.21
CA ALA A 816 21.55 -37.84 -5.47
C ALA A 816 21.04 -39.14 -6.09
N ASP A 817 20.89 -39.20 -7.42
CA ASP A 817 20.53 -40.43 -8.14
C ASP A 817 21.61 -41.52 -7.96
N ALA A 818 22.90 -41.16 -7.97
CA ALA A 818 23.99 -42.10 -7.70
C ALA A 818 23.96 -42.65 -6.26
N ILE A 819 23.72 -41.80 -5.26
CA ILE A 819 23.55 -42.21 -3.86
C ILE A 819 22.36 -43.16 -3.73
N MET A 820 21.21 -42.83 -4.33
CA MET A 820 20.02 -43.68 -4.31
C MET A 820 20.26 -45.04 -4.98
N ALA A 821 20.97 -45.06 -6.10
CA ALA A 821 21.32 -46.29 -6.80
C ALA A 821 22.24 -47.19 -5.96
N ALA A 822 23.32 -46.63 -5.41
CA ALA A 822 24.24 -47.34 -4.51
C ALA A 822 23.56 -47.83 -3.23
N GLY A 823 22.62 -47.04 -2.70
CA GLY A 823 21.89 -47.39 -1.48
C GLY A 823 20.70 -48.33 -1.67
N LYS A 824 20.28 -48.61 -2.90
CA LYS A 824 19.11 -49.48 -3.19
C LYS A 824 19.23 -50.88 -2.55
N PRO A 825 20.36 -51.61 -2.65
CA PRO A 825 20.54 -52.90 -1.97
C PRO A 825 20.51 -52.79 -0.44
N HIS A 826 20.75 -51.60 0.10
CA HIS A 826 20.80 -51.31 1.53
C HIS A 826 19.49 -50.75 2.08
N GLY A 827 18.45 -50.58 1.24
CA GLY A 827 17.14 -50.07 1.65
C GLY A 827 17.11 -48.56 1.86
N ILE A 828 17.93 -47.78 1.15
CA ILE A 828 17.90 -46.31 1.23
C ILE A 828 16.53 -45.75 0.80
N CYS A 829 16.08 -44.66 1.43
CA CYS A 829 14.93 -43.89 0.96
C CYS A 829 15.21 -42.38 0.91
N ALA A 830 14.47 -41.64 0.09
CA ALA A 830 14.38 -40.20 0.26
C ALA A 830 13.54 -39.88 1.50
N TYR A 831 13.87 -38.80 2.21
CA TYR A 831 13.08 -38.29 3.32
C TYR A 831 13.09 -36.77 3.37
N GLY A 832 12.00 -36.19 3.86
CA GLY A 832 11.82 -34.74 3.90
C GLY A 832 12.05 -34.12 5.27
N VAL A 833 11.76 -32.82 5.38
CA VAL A 833 11.97 -32.06 6.61
C VAL A 833 11.06 -32.47 7.77
N GLU A 834 9.92 -33.12 7.51
CA GLU A 834 9.05 -33.63 8.58
C GLU A 834 9.65 -34.84 9.28
N ALA A 835 10.20 -35.80 8.52
CA ALA A 835 10.95 -36.91 9.10
C ALA A 835 12.22 -36.40 9.82
N LEU A 836 12.90 -35.38 9.27
CA LEU A 836 14.01 -34.72 9.96
C LEU A 836 13.57 -34.08 11.28
N ASN A 837 12.39 -33.46 11.33
CA ASN A 837 11.81 -32.90 12.55
C ASN A 837 11.53 -33.97 13.61
N VAL A 838 11.02 -35.13 13.24
CA VAL A 838 10.84 -36.24 14.19
C VAL A 838 12.19 -36.67 14.76
N LEU A 839 13.18 -36.94 13.89
CA LEU A 839 14.49 -37.43 14.29
C LEU A 839 15.22 -36.46 15.23
N ARG A 840 15.13 -35.15 14.96
CA ARG A 840 15.78 -34.12 15.79
C ARG A 840 15.06 -33.91 17.12
N ILE A 841 13.72 -34.01 17.16
CA ILE A 841 12.93 -33.92 18.40
C ILE A 841 13.24 -35.11 19.31
N GLU A 842 13.34 -36.32 18.75
CA GLU A 842 13.77 -37.51 19.50
C GLU A 842 15.15 -37.33 20.16
N LYS A 843 16.03 -36.53 19.56
CA LYS A 843 17.36 -36.20 20.08
C LYS A 843 17.42 -34.94 20.93
N GLY A 844 16.33 -34.20 21.08
CA GLY A 844 16.32 -32.92 21.79
C GLY A 844 17.11 -31.82 21.10
N PHE A 845 17.38 -31.96 19.79
CA PHE A 845 18.06 -30.92 19.03
C PHE A 845 17.11 -29.74 18.75
N ILE A 846 17.69 -28.55 18.78
CA ILE A 846 16.97 -27.28 18.68
C ILE A 846 16.90 -26.78 17.24
N THR A 847 15.87 -25.99 16.98
CA THR A 847 15.69 -25.23 15.72
C THR A 847 15.15 -23.84 16.06
N HIS A 848 14.69 -23.07 15.07
CA HIS A 848 14.00 -21.79 15.31
C HIS A 848 12.77 -21.89 16.23
N SER A 849 12.16 -23.08 16.37
CA SER A 849 11.09 -23.29 17.35
C SER A 849 11.56 -23.11 18.80
N GLU A 850 12.84 -23.36 19.08
CA GLU A 850 13.48 -23.18 20.38
C GLU A 850 14.38 -21.93 20.44
N ILE A 851 14.77 -21.38 19.29
CA ILE A 851 15.52 -20.13 19.13
C ILE A 851 14.54 -19.02 18.74
N ASP A 852 13.69 -18.62 19.69
CA ASP A 852 12.58 -17.68 19.46
C ASP A 852 12.93 -16.21 19.75
N GLY A 853 14.23 -15.94 19.96
CA GLY A 853 14.77 -14.65 20.30
C GLY A 853 14.68 -14.27 21.79
N ARG A 854 14.12 -15.13 22.65
CA ARG A 854 14.02 -14.92 24.11
C ARG A 854 14.82 -15.94 24.93
N THR A 855 15.40 -16.92 24.25
CA THR A 855 16.12 -18.03 24.84
C THR A 855 17.63 -17.78 24.85
N THR A 856 18.24 -18.09 25.99
CA THR A 856 19.69 -18.10 26.19
C THR A 856 20.27 -19.48 25.89
N PRO A 857 21.60 -19.61 25.73
CA PRO A 857 22.24 -20.92 25.64
C PRO A 857 21.88 -21.86 26.80
N ASP A 858 21.75 -21.34 28.01
CA ASP A 858 21.40 -22.17 29.18
C ASP A 858 19.94 -22.64 29.16
N ASP A 859 19.01 -21.77 28.73
CA ASP A 859 17.60 -22.12 28.62
C ASP A 859 17.40 -23.31 27.68
N VAL A 860 18.13 -23.37 26.57
CA VAL A 860 18.07 -24.49 25.60
C VAL A 860 18.94 -25.71 25.97
N GLY A 861 19.56 -25.71 27.15
CA GLY A 861 20.41 -26.82 27.61
C GLY A 861 21.82 -26.84 27.00
N LEU A 862 22.22 -25.79 26.27
CA LEU A 862 23.54 -25.63 25.66
C LEU A 862 24.45 -24.65 26.43
N GLY A 863 24.16 -24.39 27.70
CA GLY A 863 24.93 -23.46 28.54
C GLY A 863 26.43 -23.77 28.62
N LYS A 864 26.84 -25.04 28.45
CA LYS A 864 28.26 -25.43 28.39
C LYS A 864 29.01 -24.88 27.16
N MET A 865 28.31 -24.51 26.10
CA MET A 865 28.91 -23.87 24.92
C MET A 865 29.22 -22.39 25.16
N PHE A 866 28.62 -21.79 26.19
CA PHE A 866 28.96 -20.44 26.61
C PHE A 866 30.34 -20.43 27.28
N SER A 867 31.36 -19.93 26.59
CA SER A 867 32.72 -19.98 27.12
C SER A 867 32.92 -19.02 28.28
N THR A 868 33.38 -19.52 29.42
CA THR A 868 33.83 -18.69 30.54
C THR A 868 35.29 -18.25 30.41
N GLN A 869 36.08 -18.92 29.56
CA GLN A 869 37.53 -18.74 29.45
C GLN A 869 37.94 -17.68 28.42
N LYS A 870 37.15 -17.48 27.36
CA LYS A 870 37.43 -16.45 26.35
C LYS A 870 37.37 -15.06 26.98
N PRO A 871 38.26 -14.11 26.65
CA PRO A 871 38.17 -12.76 27.19
C PRO A 871 36.81 -12.12 26.90
N ASP A 872 36.38 -12.17 25.64
CA ASP A 872 35.10 -11.62 25.19
C ASP A 872 34.54 -12.36 23.97
N PHE A 873 33.27 -12.14 23.69
CA PHE A 873 32.53 -12.50 22.46
C PHE A 873 31.17 -11.78 22.48
N ILE A 874 30.52 -11.70 21.32
CA ILE A 874 29.22 -11.01 21.20
C ILE A 874 28.20 -11.65 22.14
N GLY A 875 27.58 -10.82 22.99
CA GLY A 875 26.58 -11.25 23.98
C GLY A 875 27.13 -11.53 25.38
N LYS A 876 28.43 -11.84 25.52
CA LYS A 876 29.00 -12.27 26.81
C LYS A 876 28.69 -11.31 27.96
N ARG A 877 28.85 -10.01 27.72
CA ARG A 877 28.75 -8.98 28.76
C ARG A 877 27.34 -8.84 29.34
N LEU A 878 26.30 -8.93 28.53
CA LEU A 878 24.91 -8.75 28.99
C LEU A 878 24.23 -10.05 29.38
N SER A 879 24.82 -11.21 29.07
CA SER A 879 24.33 -12.52 29.51
C SER A 879 24.30 -12.70 31.04
N SER A 880 25.11 -11.94 31.80
CA SER A 880 25.17 -12.05 33.27
C SER A 880 24.15 -11.20 34.02
N ARG A 881 23.17 -10.59 33.33
CA ARG A 881 22.11 -9.80 33.98
C ARG A 881 21.20 -10.70 34.80
N PHE A 882 20.74 -10.20 35.95
CA PHE A 882 19.90 -10.94 36.90
C PHE A 882 18.75 -11.72 36.24
N GLY A 883 17.99 -11.09 35.34
CA GLY A 883 16.87 -11.74 34.65
C GLY A 883 17.27 -12.91 33.74
N LEU A 884 18.52 -12.97 33.26
CA LEU A 884 19.07 -14.05 32.42
C LEU A 884 19.75 -15.15 33.23
N THR A 885 19.95 -14.92 34.53
CA THR A 885 20.53 -15.88 35.48
C THR A 885 19.55 -16.28 36.58
N ALA A 886 18.27 -15.90 36.46
CA ALA A 886 17.26 -16.22 37.46
C ALA A 886 16.99 -17.73 37.51
N ALA A 887 16.81 -18.27 38.71
CA ALA A 887 16.62 -19.71 38.93
C ALA A 887 15.31 -20.25 38.34
N ASP A 888 14.32 -19.39 38.15
CA ASP A 888 13.00 -19.72 37.61
C ASP A 888 12.85 -19.50 36.11
N ARG A 889 13.96 -19.27 35.39
CA ARG A 889 13.93 -19.16 33.93
C ARG A 889 13.31 -20.41 33.29
N PRO A 890 12.58 -20.25 32.17
CA PRO A 890 12.12 -21.38 31.39
C PRO A 890 13.31 -22.16 30.80
N GLN A 891 13.36 -23.46 31.07
CA GLN A 891 14.41 -24.37 30.62
C GLN A 891 13.80 -25.45 29.72
N LEU A 892 14.53 -25.81 28.67
CA LEU A 892 14.15 -26.83 27.71
C LEU A 892 14.10 -28.20 28.39
N VAL A 893 12.94 -28.82 28.33
CA VAL A 893 12.64 -30.17 28.84
C VAL A 893 11.92 -30.97 27.78
N GLY A 894 11.89 -32.28 27.96
CA GLY A 894 11.01 -33.17 27.21
C GLY A 894 9.67 -33.35 27.91
N LEU A 895 8.62 -33.63 27.15
CA LEU A 895 7.30 -34.03 27.62
C LEU A 895 6.87 -35.31 26.92
N LYS A 896 6.32 -36.25 27.69
CA LYS A 896 5.60 -37.42 27.17
C LYS A 896 4.24 -37.53 27.86
N PRO A 897 3.14 -37.83 27.15
CA PRO A 897 1.85 -38.07 27.77
C PRO A 897 1.93 -39.21 28.82
N VAL A 898 1.25 -39.04 29.95
CA VAL A 898 1.07 -40.13 30.93
C VAL A 898 0.23 -41.25 30.32
N ASP A 899 -0.83 -40.87 29.61
CA ASP A 899 -1.63 -41.74 28.76
C ASP A 899 -1.10 -41.66 27.32
N ARG A 900 -0.43 -42.73 26.86
CA ARG A 900 0.30 -42.75 25.58
C ARG A 900 -0.58 -42.64 24.35
N ASP A 901 -1.89 -42.90 24.49
CA ASP A 901 -2.86 -42.75 23.41
C ASP A 901 -3.27 -41.27 23.21
N LYS A 902 -2.98 -40.41 24.19
CA LYS A 902 -3.21 -38.97 24.09
C LYS A 902 -2.08 -38.25 23.36
N SER A 903 -2.43 -37.11 22.78
CA SER A 903 -1.50 -36.24 22.06
C SER A 903 -1.78 -34.78 22.37
N PHE A 904 -0.76 -33.94 22.26
CA PHE A 904 -0.84 -32.49 22.45
C PHE A 904 -0.21 -31.79 21.25
N ALA A 905 -0.26 -30.45 21.21
CA ALA A 905 0.23 -29.66 20.08
C ALA A 905 1.28 -28.64 20.52
N ALA A 906 2.14 -28.24 19.59
CA ALA A 906 3.03 -27.10 19.79
C ALA A 906 2.22 -25.81 20.03
N GLY A 907 2.74 -24.93 20.87
CA GLY A 907 2.06 -23.72 21.34
C GLY A 907 1.12 -23.94 22.54
N ALA A 908 0.90 -25.18 22.98
CA ALA A 908 0.18 -25.45 24.22
C ALA A 908 0.95 -24.92 25.44
N HIS A 909 0.21 -24.49 26.47
CA HIS A 909 0.76 -23.96 27.71
C HIS A 909 0.85 -25.03 28.79
N LEU A 910 1.73 -24.80 29.76
CA LEU A 910 1.99 -25.73 30.85
C LEU A 910 1.37 -25.23 32.14
N LEU A 911 0.53 -26.05 32.77
CA LEU A 911 -0.16 -25.73 34.02
C LEU A 911 0.12 -26.82 35.06
N LYS A 912 0.18 -26.43 36.34
CA LYS A 912 0.12 -27.41 37.43
C LYS A 912 -1.26 -28.08 37.44
N GLU A 913 -1.32 -29.34 37.89
CA GLU A 913 -2.58 -30.07 38.02
C GLU A 913 -3.60 -29.30 38.87
N ASN A 914 -4.87 -29.35 38.46
CA ASN A 914 -6.01 -28.74 39.16
C ASN A 914 -5.96 -27.20 39.30
N ILE A 915 -5.12 -26.52 38.50
CA ILE A 915 -5.04 -25.06 38.49
C ILE A 915 -5.75 -24.48 37.28
N LYS A 916 -6.50 -23.39 37.49
CA LYS A 916 -7.19 -22.70 36.40
C LYS A 916 -6.20 -21.98 35.48
N PRO A 917 -6.39 -22.03 34.15
CA PRO A 917 -5.56 -21.27 33.21
C PRO A 917 -5.59 -19.77 33.51
N SER A 918 -4.42 -19.17 33.70
CA SER A 918 -4.23 -17.72 33.82
C SER A 918 -2.77 -17.37 33.53
N THR A 919 -2.48 -16.11 33.23
CA THR A 919 -1.09 -15.63 33.02
C THR A 919 -0.21 -15.83 34.25
N LEU A 920 -0.78 -15.81 35.46
CA LEU A 920 -0.07 -16.07 36.71
C LEU A 920 0.29 -17.55 36.87
N ASN A 921 -0.57 -18.43 36.37
CA ASN A 921 -0.43 -19.88 36.55
C ASN A 921 0.37 -20.55 35.44
N ASP A 922 0.60 -19.86 34.32
CA ASP A 922 1.39 -20.35 33.20
C ASP A 922 2.85 -20.65 33.61
N GLN A 923 3.23 -21.91 33.46
CA GLN A 923 4.55 -22.44 33.79
C GLN A 923 5.49 -22.48 32.58
N GLY A 924 4.98 -22.21 31.38
CA GLY A 924 5.76 -22.28 30.15
C GLY A 924 4.96 -22.84 28.98
N TRP A 925 5.64 -23.27 27.92
CA TRP A 925 4.98 -23.65 26.67
C TRP A 925 5.69 -24.80 25.96
N VAL A 926 4.94 -25.50 25.12
CA VAL A 926 5.45 -26.53 24.23
C VAL A 926 5.97 -25.88 22.94
N SER A 927 7.25 -26.07 22.62
CA SER A 927 7.89 -25.49 21.44
C SER A 927 7.76 -26.39 20.21
N SER A 928 7.96 -27.69 20.37
CA SER A 928 7.95 -28.67 19.29
C SER A 928 7.25 -29.96 19.71
N VAL A 929 6.53 -30.60 18.79
CA VAL A 929 5.82 -31.86 19.04
C VAL A 929 5.92 -32.76 17.82
N CYS A 930 6.05 -34.06 18.05
CA CYS A 930 5.82 -35.06 17.03
C CYS A 930 5.22 -36.34 17.63
N HIS A 931 4.61 -37.15 16.78
CA HIS A 931 4.48 -38.58 17.07
C HIS A 931 5.82 -39.23 16.73
N SER A 932 6.43 -39.93 17.69
CA SER A 932 7.66 -40.69 17.46
C SER A 932 7.29 -42.12 17.08
N PRO A 933 7.48 -42.56 15.82
CA PRO A 933 7.27 -43.96 15.45
C PRO A 933 8.34 -44.87 16.09
N THR A 934 9.50 -44.32 16.46
CA THR A 934 10.56 -45.04 17.18
C THR A 934 10.12 -45.42 18.60
N LEU A 935 9.36 -44.54 19.27
CA LEU A 935 8.90 -44.72 20.66
C LEU A 935 7.42 -45.13 20.75
N GLY A 936 6.68 -45.06 19.64
CA GLY A 936 5.27 -45.44 19.51
C GLY A 936 4.28 -44.47 20.16
N HIS A 937 4.67 -43.25 20.51
CA HIS A 937 3.78 -42.27 21.15
C HIS A 937 4.20 -40.81 20.90
N THR A 938 3.34 -39.86 21.29
CA THR A 938 3.63 -38.42 21.18
C THR A 938 4.75 -38.02 22.14
N ILE A 939 5.69 -37.20 21.65
CA ILE A 939 6.71 -36.53 22.46
C ILE A 939 6.76 -35.05 22.10
N GLY A 940 7.25 -34.21 23.01
CA GLY A 940 7.46 -32.80 22.71
C GLY A 940 8.60 -32.17 23.49
N LEU A 941 9.17 -31.13 22.91
CA LEU A 941 10.08 -30.22 23.58
C LEU A 941 9.27 -29.04 24.13
N ALA A 942 9.63 -28.59 25.32
CA ALA A 942 8.93 -27.52 25.99
C ALA A 942 9.87 -26.69 26.85
N PHE A 943 9.53 -25.42 27.04
CA PHE A 943 10.18 -24.56 28.02
C PHE A 943 9.35 -24.57 29.30
N LEU A 944 9.95 -25.00 30.40
CA LEU A 944 9.30 -25.07 31.71
C LEU A 944 10.12 -24.26 32.72
N LYS A 945 9.47 -23.37 33.49
CA LYS A 945 10.10 -22.65 34.60
C LYS A 945 10.76 -23.63 35.57
N SER A 946 12.07 -23.48 35.78
CA SER A 946 12.92 -24.39 36.57
C SER A 946 12.85 -25.85 36.10
N GLY A 947 12.68 -26.09 34.79
CA GLY A 947 12.34 -27.40 34.25
C GLY A 947 13.30 -28.54 34.60
N ARG A 948 14.61 -28.28 34.71
CA ARG A 948 15.61 -29.33 35.01
C ARG A 948 15.50 -29.91 36.42
N GLU A 949 14.99 -29.13 37.38
CA GLU A 949 14.74 -29.59 38.75
C GLU A 949 13.41 -30.35 38.89
N ARG A 950 12.60 -30.33 37.82
CA ARG A 950 11.22 -30.83 37.79
C ARG A 950 11.06 -32.09 36.94
N LEU A 951 12.16 -32.75 36.59
CA LEU A 951 12.12 -34.03 35.88
C LEU A 951 11.36 -35.06 36.73
N GLY A 952 10.44 -35.79 36.10
CA GLY A 952 9.51 -36.72 36.73
C GLY A 952 8.20 -36.08 37.24
N GLU A 953 8.09 -34.75 37.24
CA GLU A 953 6.83 -34.07 37.60
C GLU A 953 5.74 -34.35 36.56
N LYS A 954 4.49 -34.47 37.01
CA LYS A 954 3.32 -34.49 36.15
C LYS A 954 2.78 -33.07 35.95
N ILE A 955 2.58 -32.68 34.71
CA ILE A 955 2.13 -31.34 34.32
C ILE A 955 1.00 -31.43 33.30
N VAL A 956 0.10 -30.46 33.35
CA VAL A 956 -1.00 -30.35 32.41
C VAL A 956 -0.54 -29.56 31.19
N VAL A 957 -0.59 -30.17 30.02
CA VAL A 957 -0.42 -29.52 28.72
C VAL A 957 -1.79 -29.05 28.26
N TRP A 958 -2.02 -27.74 28.31
CA TRP A 958 -3.31 -27.11 28.11
C TRP A 958 -3.33 -26.27 26.82
N ASP A 959 -4.33 -26.52 25.97
CA ASP A 959 -4.58 -25.77 24.74
C ASP A 959 -6.05 -25.32 24.71
N GLY A 960 -6.30 -24.11 25.21
CA GLY A 960 -7.64 -23.53 25.24
C GLY A 960 -8.23 -23.21 23.87
N LEU A 961 -7.41 -23.04 22.82
CA LEU A 961 -7.90 -22.77 21.46
C LEU A 961 -8.46 -24.03 20.81
N ARG A 962 -7.84 -25.18 21.09
CA ARG A 962 -8.27 -26.49 20.57
C ARG A 962 -9.13 -27.28 21.57
N GLY A 963 -9.34 -26.74 22.78
CA GLY A 963 -10.11 -27.38 23.84
C GLY A 963 -9.47 -28.69 24.34
N SER A 964 -8.13 -28.77 24.34
CA SER A 964 -7.38 -29.97 24.71
C SER A 964 -6.66 -29.80 26.03
N GLU A 965 -6.64 -30.87 26.83
CA GLU A 965 -5.91 -30.96 28.08
C GLU A 965 -5.33 -32.37 28.23
N VAL A 966 -4.00 -32.44 28.35
CA VAL A 966 -3.28 -33.72 28.44
C VAL A 966 -2.31 -33.69 29.61
N LEU A 967 -2.41 -34.67 30.50
CA LEU A 967 -1.44 -34.87 31.55
C LEU A 967 -0.16 -35.50 30.96
N ALA A 968 0.97 -34.83 31.12
CA ALA A 968 2.28 -35.26 30.64
C ALA A 968 3.29 -35.37 31.79
N GLU A 969 4.26 -36.24 31.64
CA GLU A 969 5.43 -36.35 32.51
C GLU A 969 6.57 -35.51 31.92
N VAL A 970 7.20 -34.69 32.76
CA VAL A 970 8.40 -33.92 32.42
C VAL A 970 9.61 -34.86 32.41
N VAL A 971 10.32 -34.91 31.29
CA VAL A 971 11.45 -35.83 31.09
C VAL A 971 12.65 -35.10 30.47
N SER A 972 13.77 -35.82 30.31
CA SER A 972 14.89 -35.32 29.52
C SER A 972 14.44 -34.91 28.11
N PRO A 973 14.94 -33.81 27.54
CA PRO A 973 14.65 -33.44 26.15
C PRO A 973 15.23 -34.45 25.14
N VAL A 974 16.14 -35.34 25.56
CA VAL A 974 16.69 -36.41 24.72
C VAL A 974 15.94 -37.71 25.00
N PHE A 975 15.05 -38.10 24.08
CA PHE A 975 14.17 -39.25 24.22
C PHE A 975 14.77 -40.56 23.65
N TYR A 976 15.66 -40.44 22.66
CA TYR A 976 16.26 -41.57 21.95
C TYR A 976 17.79 -41.54 21.99
N ASP A 977 18.38 -42.70 22.29
CA ASP A 977 19.83 -42.91 22.38
C ASP A 977 20.55 -41.79 23.18
N PRO A 978 20.21 -41.57 24.46
CA PRO A 978 20.77 -40.45 25.24
C PRO A 978 22.30 -40.49 25.39
N ASP A 979 22.90 -41.68 25.25
CA ASP A 979 24.34 -41.90 25.30
C ASP A 979 25.05 -41.63 23.95
N ASN A 980 24.29 -41.29 22.89
CA ASN A 980 24.79 -41.06 21.54
C ASN A 980 25.63 -42.22 20.97
N LYS A 981 25.27 -43.47 21.31
CA LYS A 981 25.99 -44.66 20.85
C LYS A 981 25.93 -44.81 19.33
N LYS A 982 24.84 -44.37 18.70
CA LYS A 982 24.63 -44.51 17.26
C LYS A 982 25.40 -43.53 16.39
N LEU A 983 25.95 -42.44 16.96
CA LEU A 983 26.80 -41.50 16.22
C LEU A 983 28.18 -42.10 15.88
N ASN A 984 28.64 -43.07 16.68
CA ASN A 984 29.98 -43.65 16.62
C ASN A 984 29.99 -45.04 15.95
N LEU A 985 29.01 -45.32 15.09
CA LEU A 985 28.93 -46.56 14.30
C LEU A 985 29.86 -46.57 13.07
#